data_AF-A0A4Q4XQF1-F1
#
_entry.id   AF-A0A4Q4XQF1-F1
#
_cell.length_a   1.000
_cell.length_b   1.000
_cell.length_c   1.000
_cell.angle_alpha   90.00
_cell.angle_beta   90.00
_cell.angle_gamma   90.00
#
_symmetry.space_group_name_H-M   'P 1'
#
loop_
_entity.id
_entity.type
_entity.pdbx_description
1 polymer ?
#
loop_
_entity_poly.entity_id
_entity_poly.type
_entity_poly.pdbx_seq_one_letter_code
_entity_poly.pdbx_strand_id
1 'polypeptide(L)'
;MRYSFLETVTLAALAGLSSAQELSSTIVGTFGDIGLARIDTAIEELSWVRGNSITDDEGERRITSSFYLGTPFGLDRGDTRACAAFFHQSTARFPGDHVDTAQGSCAQASVDSACIDALVTRARDLRIEDGEDACEKLQEDFLGNLDRECRGLAGTDRWESVRVRPIFGPGAPDVILSSDNLTSNCWPIEPKEHDLAFIESHEVTTRNLTAERANDLFYNVTPILTVFYGAENGLTANFLSQMTCLKVVNSSVALEAILEEQREEEEGAAPAIHVSGATAAITGVVTVLSLLLLAGSFLARRSRRHHTYYVAVPGSPVLKQQRQNALGPWSATARSAVWWLGDEVAFLGRNWGQRGELIFGSLWAVWLLSLCVIGTGNDYLHLTKRFGIVAVSQLPIQYVLALKKFNPVAFIFRSSHEGVNRWHRVLGRVIYYLMCLHAAFYLNYFYQTGILGRRIIDIVPALGLTAFTGMVLLNTTALSIIRRYSYRIFFVSHLIVALALPPVLFFHHRSSTFYVVEALALFIIDLALRKTDTFTTDASLVPIPGSNLIKIVAPVPPRKISRFRESPGTHIYLSIPASSRPSPSAVSAAHYIFEFMFNPFTIASVDQHSTDLTLIARCRNGPMTQNLTRLANGSTAGTKVTLSIEGPYGCAARFPNFTGPQFDQILLVAGGVGASFVLPIYRFIMSEKPGAGVTMVWAVRSASDATWLPEDASRSILEDEKVQLYLTGDILESMSGTGTLGGGDTELEMDHLSQRQHKYSPDRNRRRPDLRKIVDDIFKHGVEERVAVLVCGPEGMAHELRRYVGTWVRKGRKVWWHNESFSW
;
A
#
# COMPACT_ATOMS: atom_id res chain seq x y z
N MET A 1 13.20 12.11 33.77
CA MET A 1 14.40 12.98 33.80
C MET A 1 15.27 12.52 32.63
N ARG A 2 15.26 13.12 31.43
CA ARG A 2 15.67 14.46 30.96
C ARG A 2 17.17 14.78 31.23
N TYR A 3 17.94 14.70 30.13
CA TYR A 3 19.12 15.48 29.70
C TYR A 3 20.44 15.44 30.47
N SER A 4 21.50 14.91 29.81
CA SER A 4 22.73 15.63 29.39
C SER A 4 23.99 14.74 29.51
N PHE A 5 24.59 14.35 28.38
CA PHE A 5 25.96 13.80 28.32
C PHE A 5 26.80 14.50 27.24
N LEU A 6 26.49 15.76 26.95
CA LEU A 6 27.23 16.59 26.00
C LEU A 6 27.89 17.80 26.67
N GLU A 7 28.11 17.76 27.98
CA GLU A 7 28.77 18.82 28.76
C GLU A 7 29.83 18.30 29.77
N THR A 8 30.65 17.32 29.36
CA THR A 8 31.76 16.82 30.21
C THR A 8 33.08 16.66 29.45
N VAL A 9 33.40 17.64 28.60
CA VAL A 9 34.77 17.84 28.08
C VAL A 9 35.40 19.16 28.57
N THR A 10 34.71 19.95 29.41
CA THR A 10 35.20 21.25 29.88
C THR A 10 35.14 21.46 31.40
N LEU A 11 35.46 20.43 32.21
CA LEU A 11 35.80 20.62 33.65
C LEU A 11 36.58 19.44 34.28
N ALA A 12 37.53 18.84 33.55
CA ALA A 12 38.52 17.89 34.10
C ALA A 12 39.95 18.46 34.12
N ALA A 13 40.08 19.79 34.11
CA ALA A 13 41.35 20.50 34.25
C ALA A 13 41.66 20.98 35.69
N LEU A 14 40.84 20.66 36.72
CA LEU A 14 41.06 21.19 38.08
C LEU A 14 40.78 20.26 39.28
N ALA A 15 40.65 18.95 39.13
CA ALA A 15 40.65 18.05 40.29
C ALA A 15 41.25 16.68 39.94
N GLY A 16 42.56 16.52 40.13
CA GLY A 16 43.22 15.22 40.02
C GLY A 16 42.71 14.20 41.06
N LEU A 17 42.77 12.91 40.67
CA LEU A 17 42.47 11.63 41.36
C LEU A 17 41.35 10.86 40.62
N SER A 18 41.67 10.04 39.60
CA SER A 18 41.91 8.56 39.58
C SER A 18 40.73 7.74 40.15
N SER A 19 40.07 6.80 39.47
CA SER A 19 40.40 5.98 38.31
C SER A 19 39.11 5.35 37.73
N ALA A 20 38.82 5.58 36.45
CA ALA A 20 37.76 4.89 35.70
C ALA A 20 38.42 4.02 34.60
N GLN A 21 39.40 3.22 35.00
CA GLN A 21 40.33 2.56 34.07
C GLN A 21 40.25 1.03 34.07
N GLU A 22 39.36 0.42 34.85
CA GLU A 22 39.23 -1.05 34.92
C GLU A 22 38.01 -1.64 34.21
N LEU A 23 36.99 -0.84 33.82
CA LEU A 23 35.83 -1.36 33.07
C LEU A 23 35.98 -1.30 31.54
N SER A 24 37.06 -0.71 31.02
CA SER A 24 37.26 -0.49 29.57
C SER A 24 38.20 -1.50 28.91
N SER A 25 38.73 -2.48 29.65
CA SER A 25 39.77 -3.39 29.15
C SER A 25 39.28 -4.70 28.55
N THR A 26 38.00 -5.06 28.71
CA THR A 26 37.54 -6.43 28.38
C THR A 26 36.95 -6.59 26.98
N ILE A 27 36.69 -5.51 26.24
CA ILE A 27 36.24 -5.57 24.84
C ILE A 27 37.10 -4.61 24.01
N VAL A 28 38.35 -5.00 23.78
CA VAL A 28 39.22 -4.34 22.80
C VAL A 28 39.04 -5.05 21.46
N GLY A 29 38.43 -4.36 20.49
CA GLY A 29 38.39 -4.74 19.07
C GLY A 29 36.99 -5.06 18.54
N THR A 30 36.58 -4.36 17.47
CA THR A 30 35.44 -4.78 16.64
C THR A 30 35.86 -5.93 15.74
N PHE A 31 35.22 -7.10 15.87
CA PHE A 31 35.46 -8.24 14.98
C PHE A 31 34.88 -7.99 13.59
N GLY A 32 35.63 -8.36 12.56
CA GLY A 32 35.16 -8.31 11.16
C GLY A 32 34.26 -9.49 10.81
N ASP A 33 34.61 -10.68 11.33
CA ASP A 33 33.90 -11.94 11.14
C ASP A 33 34.01 -12.81 12.41
N ILE A 34 33.03 -13.68 12.65
CA ILE A 34 32.94 -14.57 13.82
C ILE A 34 32.65 -16.00 13.35
N GLY A 35 33.23 -16.99 14.02
CA GLY A 35 32.89 -18.40 13.88
C GLY A 35 32.52 -19.01 15.24
N LEU A 36 31.54 -19.91 15.26
CA LEU A 36 31.10 -20.66 16.44
C LEU A 36 31.28 -22.15 16.17
N ALA A 37 31.75 -22.92 17.18
CA ALA A 37 31.84 -24.38 17.22
C ALA A 37 31.19 -24.91 18.50
N ARG A 38 30.13 -25.73 18.42
CA ARG A 38 29.64 -26.50 19.58
C ARG A 38 30.43 -27.79 19.77
N ILE A 39 30.68 -28.14 21.03
CA ILE A 39 31.35 -29.37 21.45
C ILE A 39 30.31 -30.26 22.15
N ASP A 40 30.03 -31.42 21.55
CA ASP A 40 29.19 -32.43 22.18
C ASP A 40 29.94 -33.10 23.33
N THR A 41 29.76 -32.60 24.54
CA THR A 41 30.27 -33.21 25.78
C THR A 41 29.14 -33.90 26.56
N ALA A 42 29.51 -34.86 27.41
CA ALA A 42 28.55 -35.56 28.30
C ALA A 42 27.96 -34.63 29.38
N ILE A 43 28.57 -33.48 29.60
CA ILE A 43 28.02 -32.35 30.37
C ILE A 43 27.64 -31.28 29.34
N GLU A 44 26.46 -30.69 29.51
CA GLU A 44 25.84 -29.58 28.78
C GLU A 44 26.73 -28.88 27.72
N GLU A 45 26.25 -28.84 26.47
CA GLU A 45 26.94 -28.39 25.24
C GLU A 45 27.87 -27.17 25.44
N LEU A 46 29.18 -27.39 25.55
CA LEU A 46 30.18 -26.31 25.55
C LEU A 46 30.30 -25.71 24.15
N SER A 47 30.60 -24.41 24.05
CA SER A 47 30.76 -23.74 22.75
C SER A 47 32.03 -22.89 22.67
N TRP A 48 32.77 -23.02 21.56
CA TRP A 48 33.89 -22.17 21.21
C TRP A 48 33.47 -21.09 20.24
N VAL A 49 33.79 -19.84 20.57
CA VAL A 49 33.65 -18.69 19.67
C VAL A 49 35.04 -18.23 19.26
N ARG A 50 35.22 -17.95 17.97
CA ARG A 50 36.40 -17.28 17.45
C ARG A 50 36.00 -15.99 16.74
N GLY A 51 36.61 -14.87 17.11
CA GLY A 51 36.47 -13.59 16.42
C GLY A 51 37.80 -13.16 15.83
N ASN A 52 37.80 -12.70 14.57
CA ASN A 52 39.00 -12.15 13.94
C ASN A 52 38.82 -10.65 13.68
N SER A 53 39.81 -9.85 14.08
CA SER A 53 39.88 -8.40 13.82
C SER A 53 41.14 -8.06 13.03
N ILE A 54 41.01 -7.08 12.14
CA ILE A 54 42.15 -6.51 11.40
C ILE A 54 42.36 -5.08 11.89
N THR A 55 43.58 -4.75 12.27
CA THR A 55 44.02 -3.39 12.54
C THR A 55 45.20 -3.06 11.64
N ASP A 56 45.11 -1.96 10.91
CA ASP A 56 46.20 -1.45 10.08
C ASP A 56 46.88 -0.31 10.84
N ASP A 57 48.19 -0.43 11.12
CA ASP A 57 48.98 0.58 11.82
C ASP A 57 50.34 0.78 11.14
N GLU A 58 50.68 2.03 10.81
CA GLU A 58 51.95 2.44 10.17
C GLU A 58 52.42 1.58 8.96
N GLY A 59 51.50 1.05 8.16
CA GLY A 59 51.82 0.20 7.00
C GLY A 59 52.02 -1.28 7.33
N GLU A 60 51.79 -1.68 8.58
CA GLU A 60 51.67 -3.06 9.01
C GLU A 60 50.21 -3.45 9.17
N ARG A 61 49.86 -4.63 8.65
CA ARG A 61 48.55 -5.23 8.91
C ARG A 61 48.69 -6.21 10.06
N ARG A 62 47.85 -6.04 11.09
CA ARG A 62 47.78 -6.91 12.26
C ARG A 62 46.46 -7.64 12.26
N ILE A 63 46.52 -8.96 12.29
CA ILE A 63 45.35 -9.85 12.39
C ILE A 63 45.34 -10.47 13.77
N THR A 64 44.29 -10.19 14.54
CA THR A 64 44.10 -10.71 15.90
C THR A 64 42.95 -11.71 15.89
N SER A 65 43.23 -12.96 16.26
CA SER A 65 42.23 -14.00 16.48
C SER A 65 41.97 -14.12 17.98
N SER A 66 40.73 -13.90 18.42
CA SER A 66 40.31 -14.00 19.83
C SER A 66 39.39 -15.21 20.02
N PHE A 67 39.58 -15.95 21.10
CA PHE A 67 38.87 -17.18 21.41
C PHE A 67 38.12 -17.05 22.73
N TYR A 68 36.84 -17.39 22.71
CA TYR A 68 35.97 -17.37 23.89
C TYR A 68 35.30 -18.72 24.08
N LEU A 69 35.05 -19.08 25.34
CA LEU A 69 34.34 -20.28 25.73
C LEU A 69 32.97 -19.91 26.29
N GLY A 70 31.92 -20.48 25.70
CA GLY A 70 30.56 -20.44 26.19
C GLY A 70 30.27 -21.64 27.09
N THR A 71 29.84 -21.39 28.32
CA THR A 71 29.40 -22.40 29.30
C THR A 71 27.95 -22.12 29.71
N PRO A 72 27.08 -23.13 29.84
CA PRO A 72 25.71 -22.92 30.32
C PRO A 72 25.65 -22.27 31.71
N PHE A 73 24.60 -21.49 31.97
CA PHE A 73 24.41 -20.86 33.29
C PHE A 73 24.24 -21.90 34.41
N GLY A 74 25.00 -21.74 35.49
CA GLY A 74 24.88 -22.59 36.67
C GLY A 74 25.50 -23.98 36.53
N LEU A 75 26.36 -24.19 35.53
CA LEU A 75 27.18 -25.39 35.38
C LEU A 75 27.96 -25.67 36.68
N ASP A 76 27.66 -26.80 37.34
CA ASP A 76 28.40 -27.24 38.52
C ASP A 76 29.77 -27.77 38.10
N ARG A 77 30.81 -26.97 38.37
CA ARG A 77 32.19 -27.27 37.96
C ARG A 77 32.87 -28.27 38.90
N GLY A 78 32.30 -28.56 40.06
CA GLY A 78 32.86 -29.50 41.06
C GLY A 78 34.36 -29.31 41.27
N ASP A 79 35.10 -30.42 41.34
CA ASP A 79 36.57 -30.47 41.37
C ASP A 79 37.20 -30.71 39.97
N THR A 80 36.43 -30.52 38.89
CA THR A 80 36.89 -30.80 37.53
C THR A 80 37.84 -29.71 37.05
N ARG A 81 39.01 -30.12 36.53
CA ARG A 81 39.97 -29.22 35.90
C ARG A 81 40.00 -29.47 34.40
N ALA A 82 40.23 -28.45 33.59
CA ALA A 82 40.30 -28.64 32.15
C ALA A 82 41.23 -27.63 31.48
N CYS A 83 41.89 -28.09 30.42
CA CYS A 83 42.82 -27.30 29.60
C CYS A 83 42.39 -27.34 28.13
N ALA A 84 42.59 -26.23 27.43
CA ALA A 84 42.43 -26.14 25.98
C ALA A 84 43.79 -25.83 25.34
N ALA A 85 44.24 -26.70 24.43
CA ALA A 85 45.44 -26.51 23.63
C ALA A 85 45.08 -25.99 22.23
N PHE A 86 45.52 -24.77 21.91
CA PHE A 86 45.32 -24.08 20.65
C PHE A 86 46.55 -24.28 19.74
N PHE A 87 46.34 -24.93 18.59
CA PHE A 87 47.37 -25.17 17.59
C PHE A 87 47.30 -24.06 16.54
N HIS A 88 47.96 -22.93 16.80
CA HIS A 88 48.00 -21.84 15.85
C HIS A 88 48.94 -22.16 14.68
N GLN A 89 48.74 -21.49 13.55
CA GLN A 89 49.55 -21.67 12.32
C GLN A 89 49.55 -23.11 11.77
N SER A 90 48.47 -23.86 11.97
CA SER A 90 48.30 -25.20 11.41
C SER A 90 48.03 -25.19 9.89
N THR A 91 48.26 -26.33 9.25
CA THR A 91 47.93 -26.55 7.83
C THR A 91 46.50 -27.02 7.59
N ALA A 92 45.67 -27.13 8.64
CA ALA A 92 44.30 -27.65 8.57
C ALA A 92 43.41 -26.82 7.62
N ARG A 93 42.61 -27.51 6.80
CA ARG A 93 41.72 -26.89 5.80
C ARG A 93 40.48 -27.74 5.59
N PHE A 94 39.31 -27.11 5.67
CA PHE A 94 38.07 -27.73 5.22
C PHE A 94 38.05 -27.85 3.68
N PRO A 95 37.55 -28.96 3.11
CA PRO A 95 37.46 -29.15 1.65
C PRO A 95 36.48 -28.16 1.00
N GLY A 96 36.90 -27.52 -0.10
CA GLY A 96 36.10 -26.58 -0.89
C GLY A 96 36.73 -25.18 -1.01
N ASP A 97 36.57 -24.54 -2.18
CA ASP A 97 36.94 -23.12 -2.39
C ASP A 97 35.87 -22.24 -1.76
N HIS A 98 36.19 -21.69 -0.58
CA HIS A 98 35.52 -20.58 0.10
C HIS A 98 34.30 -20.88 1.01
N VAL A 99 34.48 -20.53 2.30
CA VAL A 99 33.50 -19.90 3.23
C VAL A 99 32.36 -20.72 3.89
N ASP A 100 31.88 -21.85 3.40
CA ASP A 100 30.53 -22.32 3.84
C ASP A 100 30.40 -22.98 5.23
N THR A 101 31.45 -23.54 5.83
CA THR A 101 31.36 -24.20 7.16
C THR A 101 32.18 -23.48 8.23
N ALA A 102 31.54 -22.86 9.22
CA ALA A 102 32.21 -22.22 10.35
C ALA A 102 32.85 -23.21 11.33
N GLN A 103 32.35 -24.45 11.37
CA GLN A 103 32.71 -25.48 12.34
C GLN A 103 32.66 -26.89 11.72
N GLY A 104 33.45 -27.80 12.29
CA GLY A 104 33.42 -29.23 11.97
C GLY A 104 34.41 -30.01 12.82
N SER A 105 34.34 -31.35 12.76
CA SER A 105 35.37 -32.19 13.36
C SER A 105 36.71 -31.98 12.65
N CYS A 106 37.84 -32.11 13.35
CA CYS A 106 39.13 -31.94 12.69
C CYS A 106 39.38 -32.94 11.55
N ALA A 107 38.72 -34.10 11.56
CA ALA A 107 38.72 -35.03 10.43
C ALA A 107 38.11 -34.40 9.16
N GLN A 108 37.08 -33.56 9.30
CA GLN A 108 36.50 -32.80 8.19
C GLN A 108 37.43 -31.66 7.73
N ALA A 109 38.33 -31.18 8.58
CA ALA A 109 39.34 -30.17 8.26
C ALA A 109 40.63 -30.76 7.67
N SER A 110 40.55 -31.96 7.08
CA SER A 110 41.68 -32.67 6.46
C SER A 110 42.85 -32.96 7.44
N VAL A 111 42.58 -33.01 8.75
CA VAL A 111 43.57 -33.44 9.74
C VAL A 111 43.58 -34.96 9.79
N ASP A 112 44.78 -35.55 9.70
CA ASP A 112 44.97 -37.00 9.77
C ASP A 112 44.45 -37.56 11.10
N SER A 113 43.57 -38.56 11.05
CA SER A 113 43.04 -39.22 12.24
C SER A 113 44.16 -39.82 13.10
N ALA A 114 45.26 -40.29 12.51
CA ALA A 114 46.41 -40.79 13.26
C ALA A 114 47.08 -39.68 14.09
N CYS A 115 47.09 -38.43 13.60
CA CYS A 115 47.57 -37.29 14.38
C CYS A 115 46.60 -36.92 15.51
N ILE A 116 45.29 -36.91 15.23
CA ILE A 116 44.27 -36.64 16.26
C ILE A 116 44.40 -37.66 17.40
N ASP A 117 44.49 -38.95 17.07
CA ASP A 117 44.64 -40.04 18.04
C ASP A 117 45.96 -39.92 18.82
N ALA A 118 47.06 -39.54 18.17
CA ALA A 118 48.35 -39.32 18.83
C ALA A 118 48.29 -38.17 19.84
N LEU A 119 47.71 -37.02 19.47
CA LEU A 119 47.58 -35.86 20.36
C LEU A 119 46.66 -36.17 21.56
N VAL A 120 45.55 -36.86 21.32
CA VAL A 120 44.62 -37.31 22.36
C VAL A 120 45.30 -38.31 23.30
N THR A 121 46.03 -39.28 22.76
CA THR A 121 46.73 -40.30 23.55
C THR A 121 47.85 -39.67 24.38
N ARG A 122 48.61 -38.74 23.80
CA ARG A 122 49.65 -37.97 24.49
C ARG A 122 49.09 -37.17 25.67
N ALA A 123 47.97 -36.47 25.48
CA ALA A 123 47.29 -35.77 26.55
C ALA A 123 46.76 -36.72 27.64
N ARG A 124 46.33 -37.93 27.26
CA ARG A 124 45.87 -38.98 28.18
C ARG A 124 46.98 -39.59 29.02
N ASP A 125 48.13 -39.84 28.41
CA ASP A 125 49.26 -40.51 29.05
C ASP A 125 50.13 -39.55 29.89
N LEU A 126 49.79 -38.26 29.88
CA LEU A 126 50.47 -37.23 30.66
C LEU A 126 50.28 -37.50 32.16
N ARG A 127 51.38 -37.79 32.86
CA ARG A 127 51.40 -37.98 34.31
C ARG A 127 51.57 -36.66 35.03
N ILE A 128 50.59 -36.27 35.82
CA ILE A 128 50.59 -35.04 36.62
C ILE A 128 50.89 -35.41 38.07
N GLU A 129 51.92 -34.82 38.66
CA GLU A 129 52.25 -35.03 40.07
C GLU A 129 51.40 -34.12 40.97
N ASP A 130 51.23 -34.49 42.26
CA ASP A 130 50.45 -33.72 43.23
C ASP A 130 50.99 -32.29 43.37
N GLY A 131 50.17 -31.31 42.98
CA GLY A 131 50.50 -29.88 43.07
C GLY A 131 51.08 -29.25 41.80
N GLU A 132 51.30 -30.02 40.73
CA GLU A 132 51.66 -29.48 39.42
C GLU A 132 50.43 -28.95 38.66
N ASP A 133 50.63 -27.90 37.85
CA ASP A 133 49.61 -27.39 36.94
C ASP A 133 49.55 -28.27 35.67
N ALA A 134 48.40 -28.93 35.48
CA ALA A 134 48.13 -29.81 34.35
C ALA A 134 48.27 -29.11 32.99
N CYS A 135 47.89 -27.82 32.91
CA CYS A 135 47.95 -27.05 31.67
C CYS A 135 49.39 -26.63 31.34
N GLU A 136 50.19 -26.26 32.35
CA GLU A 136 51.61 -25.94 32.16
C GLU A 136 52.40 -27.17 31.71
N LYS A 137 52.16 -28.32 32.33
CA LYS A 137 52.83 -29.58 31.93
C LYS A 137 52.45 -30.02 30.52
N LEU A 138 51.18 -29.85 30.15
CA LEU A 138 50.71 -30.12 28.78
C LEU A 138 51.32 -29.15 27.76
N GLN A 139 51.51 -27.88 28.13
CA GLN A 139 52.22 -26.89 27.32
C GLN A 139 53.67 -27.32 27.05
N GLU A 140 54.40 -27.73 28.10
CA GLU A 140 55.79 -28.17 27.98
C GLU A 140 55.93 -29.43 27.12
N ASP A 141 55.05 -30.42 27.30
CA ASP A 141 55.08 -31.64 26.51
C ASP A 141 54.83 -31.37 25.02
N PHE A 142 53.81 -30.58 24.68
CA PHE A 142 53.55 -30.24 23.28
C PHE A 142 54.64 -29.36 22.67
N LEU A 143 55.27 -28.45 23.42
CA LEU A 143 56.40 -27.68 22.86
C LEU A 143 57.66 -28.53 22.67
N GLY A 144 57.89 -29.51 23.55
CA GLY A 144 59.05 -30.38 23.52
C GLY A 144 58.96 -31.53 22.51
N ASN A 145 57.74 -32.00 22.21
CA ASN A 145 57.52 -33.22 21.45
C ASN A 145 56.53 -33.01 20.28
N LEU A 146 56.92 -33.45 19.08
CA LEU A 146 56.05 -33.52 17.90
C LEU A 146 55.93 -34.98 17.43
N ASP A 147 54.72 -35.52 17.50
CA ASP A 147 54.41 -36.85 16.96
C ASP A 147 54.65 -36.89 15.45
N ARG A 148 55.17 -38.02 14.96
CA ARG A 148 55.53 -38.18 13.54
C ARG A 148 54.32 -38.00 12.64
N GLU A 149 53.18 -38.49 13.11
CA GLU A 149 51.86 -38.43 12.50
C GLU A 149 51.37 -36.99 12.36
N CYS A 150 51.82 -36.07 13.24
CA CYS A 150 51.38 -34.68 13.27
C CYS A 150 52.25 -33.69 12.49
N ARG A 151 53.34 -34.15 11.83
CA ARG A 151 54.17 -33.28 10.99
C ARG A 151 53.39 -32.60 9.87
N GLY A 152 52.39 -33.31 9.32
CA GLY A 152 51.49 -32.74 8.31
C GLY A 152 50.71 -31.54 8.84
N LEU A 153 50.21 -31.63 10.08
CA LEU A 153 49.42 -30.58 10.75
C LEU A 153 50.29 -29.39 11.19
N ALA A 154 51.48 -29.67 11.73
CA ALA A 154 52.43 -28.66 12.18
C ALA A 154 53.07 -27.89 11.01
N GLY A 155 53.19 -28.51 9.84
CA GLY A 155 53.84 -27.92 8.67
C GLY A 155 55.37 -27.76 8.80
N THR A 156 55.94 -28.04 9.97
CA THR A 156 57.38 -27.98 10.28
C THR A 156 57.79 -29.14 11.19
N ASP A 157 59.08 -29.23 11.54
CA ASP A 157 59.63 -30.29 12.42
C ASP A 157 59.37 -30.06 13.92
N ARG A 158 58.66 -28.98 14.29
CA ARG A 158 58.25 -28.67 15.67
C ARG A 158 56.93 -27.88 15.67
N TRP A 159 56.29 -27.76 16.82
CA TRP A 159 55.17 -26.84 16.96
C TRP A 159 55.68 -25.38 17.03
N GLU A 160 55.30 -24.54 16.06
CA GLU A 160 55.73 -23.13 16.04
C GLU A 160 54.92 -22.25 17.01
N SER A 161 53.62 -22.53 17.16
CA SER A 161 52.73 -21.75 18.02
C SER A 161 51.62 -22.63 18.60
N VAL A 162 51.95 -23.35 19.68
CA VAL A 162 50.97 -24.07 20.51
C VAL A 162 50.83 -23.35 21.84
N ARG A 163 49.58 -23.10 22.25
CA ARG A 163 49.26 -22.45 23.52
C ARG A 163 48.20 -23.22 24.27
N VAL A 164 48.47 -23.53 25.54
CA VAL A 164 47.57 -24.24 26.42
C VAL A 164 47.07 -23.26 27.48
N ARG A 165 45.75 -23.22 27.67
CA ARG A 165 45.10 -22.38 28.67
C ARG A 165 44.18 -23.18 29.58
N PRO A 166 44.15 -22.87 30.89
CA PRO A 166 43.12 -23.39 31.78
C PRO A 166 41.76 -22.83 31.38
N ILE A 167 40.77 -23.72 31.27
CA ILE A 167 39.37 -23.35 31.01
C ILE A 167 38.46 -23.69 32.20
N PHE A 168 38.85 -24.65 33.05
CA PHE A 168 38.23 -24.93 34.34
C PHE A 168 39.30 -25.18 35.42
N GLY A 169 39.03 -24.71 36.64
CA GLY A 169 39.93 -24.83 37.79
C GLY A 169 40.74 -23.56 38.06
N PRO A 170 41.73 -23.62 38.96
CA PRO A 170 42.60 -22.48 39.29
C PRO A 170 43.29 -21.92 38.03
N GLY A 171 43.27 -20.60 37.86
CA GLY A 171 43.86 -19.92 36.70
C GLY A 171 42.93 -19.78 35.48
N ALA A 172 41.74 -20.38 35.48
CA ALA A 172 40.74 -20.15 34.45
C ALA A 172 40.22 -18.68 34.49
N PRO A 173 40.06 -18.01 33.34
CA PRO A 173 39.56 -16.63 33.28
C PRO A 173 38.16 -16.46 33.88
N ASP A 174 37.91 -15.29 34.46
CA ASP A 174 36.57 -14.94 34.94
C ASP A 174 35.56 -14.88 33.79
N VAL A 175 34.35 -15.32 34.09
CA VAL A 175 33.21 -15.26 33.17
C VAL A 175 32.78 -13.80 33.02
N ILE A 176 32.55 -13.38 31.78
CA ILE A 176 31.83 -12.15 31.47
C ILE A 176 30.36 -12.40 31.81
N LEU A 177 29.90 -11.87 32.94
CA LEU A 177 28.52 -12.08 33.37
C LEU A 177 27.55 -11.43 32.37
N SER A 178 26.45 -12.14 32.09
CA SER A 178 25.37 -11.60 31.24
C SER A 178 24.81 -10.28 31.79
N SER A 179 24.83 -10.10 33.12
CA SER A 179 24.47 -8.85 33.82
C SER A 179 25.32 -7.65 33.41
N ASP A 180 26.60 -7.89 33.12
CA ASP A 180 27.60 -6.85 32.89
C ASP A 180 27.55 -6.33 31.45
N ASN A 181 26.82 -7.03 30.58
CA ASN A 181 26.65 -6.69 29.16
C ASN A 181 25.18 -6.60 28.72
N LEU A 182 24.24 -6.42 29.67
CA LEU A 182 22.79 -6.30 29.40
C LEU A 182 22.44 -5.16 28.44
N THR A 183 23.28 -4.13 28.36
CA THR A 183 23.09 -2.98 27.47
C THR A 183 23.63 -3.18 26.06
N SER A 184 24.35 -4.29 25.80
CA SER A 184 24.89 -4.61 24.48
C SER A 184 24.02 -5.62 23.75
N ASN A 185 23.72 -5.31 22.49
CA ASN A 185 23.12 -6.23 21.52
C ASN A 185 24.16 -7.14 20.84
N CYS A 186 25.45 -7.03 21.20
CA CYS A 186 26.52 -7.87 20.67
C CYS A 186 26.88 -8.95 21.69
N TRP A 187 26.16 -10.08 21.65
CA TRP A 187 26.53 -11.30 22.38
C TRP A 187 26.80 -12.41 21.35
N PRO A 188 27.99 -13.02 21.34
CA PRO A 188 28.42 -13.87 20.22
C PRO A 188 27.79 -15.28 20.20
N ILE A 189 26.91 -15.60 21.15
CA ILE A 189 26.23 -16.90 21.27
C ILE A 189 24.73 -16.67 21.49
N GLU A 190 23.85 -17.13 20.61
CA GLU A 190 22.40 -17.04 20.81
C GLU A 190 21.77 -18.43 21.05
N PRO A 191 20.77 -18.55 21.95
CA PRO A 191 20.30 -17.53 22.90
C PRO A 191 21.36 -17.20 23.97
N LYS A 192 21.25 -16.05 24.66
CA LYS A 192 22.17 -15.62 25.74
C LYS A 192 22.02 -16.47 27.01
N GLU A 193 22.00 -17.79 26.86
CA GLU A 193 21.83 -18.82 27.89
C GLU A 193 23.19 -19.37 28.39
N HIS A 194 24.28 -18.88 27.81
CA HIS A 194 25.64 -19.27 28.14
C HIS A 194 26.45 -18.07 28.64
N ASP A 195 27.16 -18.29 29.73
CA ASP A 195 28.25 -17.50 30.26
C ASP A 195 29.44 -17.53 29.28
N LEU A 196 30.04 -16.37 28.98
CA LEU A 196 31.15 -16.27 28.03
C LEU A 196 32.45 -15.91 28.75
N ALA A 197 33.50 -16.70 28.60
CA ALA A 197 34.83 -16.40 29.13
C ALA A 197 35.82 -16.16 27.98
N PHE A 198 36.60 -15.08 28.05
CA PHE A 198 37.72 -14.86 27.13
C PHE A 198 38.88 -15.76 27.52
N ILE A 199 39.38 -16.60 26.60
CA ILE A 199 40.39 -17.61 26.91
C ILE A 199 41.78 -17.24 26.37
N GLU A 200 41.88 -16.87 25.10
CA GLU A 200 43.17 -16.58 24.45
C GLU A 200 42.99 -15.64 23.26
N SER A 201 44.04 -14.88 22.93
CA SER A 201 44.17 -14.20 21.65
C SER A 201 45.52 -14.47 21.00
N HIS A 202 45.52 -14.67 19.69
CA HIS A 202 46.73 -14.84 18.88
C HIS A 202 46.83 -13.74 17.83
N GLU A 203 47.96 -13.05 17.81
CA GLU A 203 48.23 -11.94 16.89
C GLU A 203 49.26 -12.35 15.82
N VAL A 204 49.00 -11.99 14.57
CA VAL A 204 49.96 -12.08 13.47
C VAL A 204 50.13 -10.71 12.83
N THR A 205 51.36 -10.19 12.88
CA THR A 205 51.73 -8.89 12.29
C THR A 205 52.52 -9.12 11.01
N THR A 206 52.25 -8.33 9.96
CA THR A 206 52.93 -8.47 8.67
C THR A 206 53.02 -7.16 7.89
N ARG A 207 54.16 -6.95 7.22
CA ARG A 207 54.51 -5.70 6.52
C ARG A 207 54.27 -5.74 5.00
N ASN A 208 54.00 -6.91 4.41
CA ASN A 208 53.88 -7.08 2.95
C ASN A 208 53.06 -8.34 2.59
N LEU A 209 51.73 -8.23 2.52
CA LEU A 209 50.87 -9.33 2.05
C LEU A 209 50.09 -8.95 0.79
N THR A 210 49.98 -9.90 -0.13
CA THR A 210 48.92 -9.89 -1.15
C THR A 210 47.56 -10.08 -0.47
N ALA A 211 46.48 -9.56 -1.06
CA ALA A 211 45.12 -9.71 -0.54
C ALA A 211 44.73 -11.19 -0.31
N GLU A 212 45.24 -12.08 -1.15
CA GLU A 212 45.03 -13.53 -1.07
C GLU A 212 45.65 -14.14 0.20
N ARG A 213 46.91 -13.80 0.50
CA ARG A 213 47.58 -14.32 1.69
C ARG A 213 47.04 -13.72 2.99
N ALA A 214 46.52 -12.49 2.95
CA ALA A 214 45.80 -11.89 4.06
C ALA A 214 44.48 -12.63 4.33
N ASN A 215 43.74 -13.01 3.29
CA ASN A 215 42.53 -13.83 3.41
C ASN A 215 42.83 -15.23 3.96
N ASP A 216 43.90 -15.89 3.50
CA ASP A 216 44.31 -17.19 4.03
C ASP A 216 44.54 -17.16 5.54
N LEU A 217 45.22 -16.12 6.03
CA LEU A 217 45.51 -15.94 7.45
C LEU A 217 44.25 -15.57 8.23
N PHE A 218 43.39 -14.73 7.65
CA PHE A 218 42.14 -14.29 8.28
C PHE A 218 41.11 -15.43 8.37
N TYR A 219 41.09 -16.38 7.43
CA TYR A 219 40.15 -17.52 7.43
C TYR A 219 40.82 -18.87 7.75
N ASN A 220 42.02 -18.87 8.35
CA ASN A 220 42.72 -20.10 8.69
C ASN A 220 41.92 -20.93 9.72
N VAL A 221 42.15 -22.25 9.74
CA VAL A 221 41.54 -23.16 10.73
C VAL A 221 42.47 -23.27 11.93
N THR A 222 41.91 -23.12 13.13
CA THR A 222 42.62 -23.38 14.39
C THR A 222 42.07 -24.66 15.02
N PRO A 223 42.85 -25.74 15.09
CA PRO A 223 42.54 -26.90 15.90
C PRO A 223 42.67 -26.59 17.39
N ILE A 224 41.70 -27.04 18.18
CA ILE A 224 41.64 -26.87 19.63
C ILE A 224 41.42 -28.24 20.25
N LEU A 225 42.37 -28.70 21.06
CA LEU A 225 42.24 -29.94 21.84
C LEU A 225 41.76 -29.57 23.25
N THR A 226 40.58 -30.05 23.62
CA THR A 226 40.02 -29.84 24.96
C THR A 226 40.22 -31.10 25.80
N VAL A 227 40.82 -30.94 26.99
CA VAL A 227 41.24 -32.05 27.87
C VAL A 227 40.70 -31.82 29.28
N PHE A 228 40.09 -32.85 29.87
CA PHE A 228 39.49 -32.81 31.21
C PHE A 228 40.23 -33.73 32.19
N TYR A 229 40.57 -33.21 33.37
CA TYR A 229 41.30 -33.88 34.43
C TYR A 229 40.43 -34.01 35.69
N GLY A 230 40.50 -35.17 36.34
CA GLY A 230 39.75 -35.48 37.56
C GLY A 230 40.57 -35.26 38.83
N ALA A 231 39.90 -35.34 39.99
CA ALA A 231 40.51 -35.11 41.30
C ALA A 231 41.63 -36.11 41.68
N GLU A 232 41.69 -37.30 41.07
CA GLU A 232 42.71 -38.33 41.36
C GLU A 232 43.89 -38.37 40.36
N ASN A 233 44.37 -37.21 39.88
CA ASN A 233 45.59 -37.07 39.05
C ASN A 233 45.61 -37.88 37.73
N GLY A 234 44.49 -37.87 37.00
CA GLY A 234 44.39 -38.43 35.65
C GLY A 234 43.19 -37.86 34.88
N LEU A 235 43.07 -38.21 33.59
CA LEU A 235 41.86 -37.86 32.82
C LEU A 235 40.62 -38.43 33.51
N THR A 236 39.57 -37.62 33.62
CA THR A 236 38.27 -38.09 34.09
C THR A 236 37.72 -39.15 33.14
N ALA A 237 37.42 -40.35 33.65
CA ALA A 237 36.91 -41.49 32.85
C ALA A 237 35.59 -41.22 32.10
N ASN A 238 34.85 -40.16 32.47
CA ASN A 238 33.57 -39.80 31.88
C ASN A 238 33.67 -38.74 30.76
N PHE A 239 34.87 -38.25 30.43
CA PHE A 239 35.04 -37.17 29.46
C PHE A 239 35.96 -37.61 28.32
N LEU A 240 35.48 -37.49 27.09
CA LEU A 240 36.29 -37.72 25.90
C LEU A 240 37.05 -36.43 25.59
N SER A 241 38.38 -36.50 25.59
CA SER A 241 39.21 -35.45 25.01
C SER A 241 38.85 -35.29 23.53
N GLN A 242 38.44 -34.09 23.13
CA GLN A 242 37.92 -33.84 21.80
C GLN A 242 38.74 -32.75 21.10
N MET A 243 39.00 -32.98 19.81
CA MET A 243 39.68 -32.04 18.94
C MET A 243 38.68 -31.37 18.01
N THR A 244 38.55 -30.05 18.15
CA THR A 244 37.58 -29.21 17.42
C THR A 244 38.33 -28.28 16.49
N CYS A 245 37.90 -28.15 15.23
CA CYS A 245 38.53 -27.28 14.26
C CYS A 245 37.61 -26.10 13.93
N LEU A 246 38.10 -24.87 14.14
CA LEU A 246 37.30 -23.65 14.08
C LEU A 246 37.93 -22.60 13.15
N LYS A 247 37.10 -22.00 12.27
CA LYS A 247 37.45 -20.83 11.45
C LYS A 247 36.35 -19.78 11.50
N VAL A 248 36.69 -18.52 11.22
CA VAL A 248 35.67 -17.48 11.01
C VAL A 248 35.04 -17.66 9.62
N VAL A 249 33.81 -17.18 9.45
CA VAL A 249 33.09 -17.20 8.16
C VAL A 249 32.79 -15.80 7.69
N ASN A 250 32.75 -15.60 6.37
CA ASN A 250 32.44 -14.29 5.80
C ASN A 250 31.04 -13.84 6.23
N SER A 251 30.95 -12.60 6.68
CA SER A 251 29.70 -11.91 7.02
C SER A 251 28.57 -12.09 6.00
N SER A 252 28.84 -12.33 4.71
CA SER A 252 27.77 -12.60 3.73
C SER A 252 27.11 -13.97 3.83
N VAL A 253 27.84 -15.00 4.30
CA VAL A 253 27.34 -16.39 4.44
C VAL A 253 26.77 -16.64 5.83
N ALA A 254 27.40 -16.06 6.87
CA ALA A 254 26.78 -15.97 8.19
C ALA A 254 25.46 -15.18 8.13
N LEU A 255 25.38 -14.15 7.30
CA LEU A 255 24.14 -13.43 7.05
C LEU A 255 23.08 -14.30 6.35
N GLU A 256 23.42 -15.25 5.47
CA GLU A 256 22.42 -16.15 4.89
C GLU A 256 21.88 -17.16 5.90
N ALA A 257 22.75 -17.72 6.75
CA ALA A 257 22.34 -18.62 7.85
C ALA A 257 21.56 -17.88 8.96
N ILE A 258 22.01 -16.68 9.36
CA ILE A 258 21.30 -15.79 10.28
C ILE A 258 20.00 -15.27 9.65
N LEU A 259 19.93 -15.09 8.33
CA LEU A 259 18.67 -14.76 7.64
C LEU A 259 17.71 -15.95 7.57
N GLU A 260 18.20 -17.19 7.61
CA GLU A 260 17.37 -18.39 7.77
C GLU A 260 16.90 -18.57 9.23
N GLU A 261 17.74 -18.27 10.21
CA GLU A 261 17.40 -18.35 11.65
C GLU A 261 16.53 -17.16 12.11
N GLN A 262 16.79 -15.94 11.65
CA GLN A 262 15.90 -14.78 11.80
C GLN A 262 14.60 -14.95 11.01
N ARG A 263 14.56 -15.81 9.99
CA ARG A 263 13.31 -16.18 9.29
C ARG A 263 12.45 -17.13 10.12
N GLU A 264 13.03 -17.86 11.07
CA GLU A 264 12.33 -18.64 12.09
C GLU A 264 11.97 -17.76 13.32
N GLU A 265 12.82 -16.81 13.72
CA GLU A 265 12.49 -15.83 14.78
C GLU A 265 11.43 -14.81 14.32
N GLU A 266 11.43 -14.42 13.03
CA GLU A 266 10.34 -13.68 12.40
C GLU A 266 9.05 -14.49 12.33
N GLU A 267 9.03 -15.82 12.41
CA GLU A 267 7.78 -16.58 12.59
C GLU A 267 7.21 -16.40 14.01
N GLY A 268 8.06 -16.14 15.01
CA GLY A 268 7.67 -15.76 16.37
C GLY A 268 7.30 -14.29 16.54
N ALA A 269 7.92 -13.37 15.78
CA ALA A 269 7.63 -11.93 15.80
C ALA A 269 6.58 -11.48 14.76
N ALA A 270 6.35 -12.26 13.70
CA ALA A 270 5.27 -12.07 12.73
C ALA A 270 3.90 -11.94 13.40
N PRO A 271 3.48 -12.76 14.39
CA PRO A 271 2.21 -12.52 15.05
C PRO A 271 2.18 -11.17 15.78
N ALA A 272 3.28 -10.66 16.35
CA ALA A 272 3.32 -9.34 16.99
C ALA A 272 3.30 -8.16 15.99
N ILE A 273 3.93 -8.31 14.82
CA ILE A 273 3.98 -7.29 13.76
C ILE A 273 2.69 -7.30 12.93
N HIS A 274 2.12 -8.48 12.64
CA HIS A 274 0.80 -8.62 12.00
C HIS A 274 -0.33 -8.15 12.91
N VAL A 275 -0.27 -8.45 14.21
CA VAL A 275 -1.26 -7.95 15.17
C VAL A 275 -1.11 -6.43 15.35
N SER A 276 0.09 -5.84 15.44
CA SER A 276 0.24 -4.39 15.60
C SER A 276 -0.09 -3.58 14.34
N GLY A 277 0.29 -4.03 13.15
CA GLY A 277 0.00 -3.34 11.89
C GLY A 277 -1.48 -3.45 11.49
N ALA A 278 -2.07 -4.64 11.58
CA ALA A 278 -3.49 -4.83 11.31
C ALA A 278 -4.36 -4.20 12.39
N THR A 279 -4.03 -4.31 13.69
CA THR A 279 -4.82 -3.65 14.74
C THR A 279 -4.63 -2.14 14.75
N ALA A 280 -3.48 -1.56 14.39
CA ALA A 280 -3.31 -0.11 14.27
C ALA A 280 -4.01 0.47 13.03
N ALA A 281 -3.99 -0.25 11.90
CA ALA A 281 -4.74 0.12 10.71
C ALA A 281 -6.25 -0.03 10.95
N ILE A 282 -6.69 -1.13 11.55
CA ILE A 282 -8.09 -1.37 11.92
C ILE A 282 -8.53 -0.40 13.01
N THR A 283 -7.75 -0.13 14.07
CA THR A 283 -8.15 0.87 15.09
C THR A 283 -8.11 2.28 14.55
N GLY A 284 -7.20 2.66 13.66
CA GLY A 284 -7.21 3.96 12.98
C GLY A 284 -8.41 4.10 12.04
N VAL A 285 -8.65 3.11 11.19
CA VAL A 285 -9.81 3.04 10.30
C VAL A 285 -11.10 2.98 11.10
N VAL A 286 -11.19 2.20 12.18
CA VAL A 286 -12.36 2.07 13.06
C VAL A 286 -12.53 3.29 13.94
N THR A 287 -11.51 3.96 14.47
CA THR A 287 -11.70 5.20 15.23
C THR A 287 -12.11 6.33 14.31
N VAL A 288 -11.53 6.45 13.12
CA VAL A 288 -11.91 7.45 12.14
C VAL A 288 -13.29 7.16 11.55
N LEU A 289 -13.60 5.92 11.16
CA LEU A 289 -14.94 5.51 10.73
C LEU A 289 -15.94 5.58 11.88
N SER A 290 -15.58 5.23 13.12
CA SER A 290 -16.48 5.36 14.28
C SER A 290 -16.69 6.80 14.65
N LEU A 291 -15.71 7.70 14.49
CA LEU A 291 -15.90 9.14 14.67
C LEU A 291 -16.76 9.72 13.55
N LEU A 292 -16.61 9.25 12.31
CA LEU A 292 -17.45 9.66 11.18
C LEU A 292 -18.85 9.04 11.21
N LEU A 293 -18.99 7.81 11.71
CA LEU A 293 -20.26 7.11 11.94
C LEU A 293 -20.92 7.58 13.22
N LEU A 294 -20.19 7.99 14.26
CA LEU A 294 -20.74 8.64 15.45
C LEU A 294 -21.12 10.07 15.12
N ALA A 295 -20.32 10.83 14.37
CA ALA A 295 -20.73 12.14 13.88
C ALA A 295 -21.93 12.01 12.93
N GLY A 296 -21.87 11.09 11.97
CA GLY A 296 -22.93 10.83 10.99
C GLY A 296 -24.20 10.25 11.61
N SER A 297 -24.10 9.34 12.59
CA SER A 297 -25.24 8.75 13.31
C SER A 297 -25.73 9.63 14.44
N PHE A 298 -24.92 10.48 15.06
CA PHE A 298 -25.37 11.55 15.95
C PHE A 298 -26.17 12.58 15.15
N LEU A 299 -25.67 12.96 13.96
CA LEU A 299 -26.40 13.83 13.03
C LEU A 299 -27.66 13.15 12.47
N ALA A 300 -27.62 11.85 12.15
CA ALA A 300 -28.76 11.09 11.61
C ALA A 300 -29.77 10.64 12.68
N ARG A 301 -29.36 10.29 13.91
CA ARG A 301 -30.25 9.99 15.05
C ARG A 301 -30.88 11.27 15.60
N ARG A 302 -30.18 12.41 15.53
CA ARG A 302 -30.78 13.73 15.80
C ARG A 302 -31.76 14.17 14.71
N SER A 303 -31.55 13.70 13.47
CA SER A 303 -32.50 13.86 12.35
C SER A 303 -33.70 12.88 12.43
N ARG A 304 -33.47 11.63 12.88
CA ARG A 304 -34.50 10.57 12.97
C ARG A 304 -35.35 10.60 14.25
N ARG A 305 -35.04 11.45 15.24
CA ARG A 305 -35.88 11.62 16.44
C ARG A 305 -37.15 12.45 16.22
N HIS A 306 -37.47 12.86 14.99
CA HIS A 306 -38.79 13.38 14.65
C HIS A 306 -39.47 12.48 13.62
N HIS A 307 -40.11 11.42 14.12
CA HIS A 307 -41.17 10.76 13.38
C HIS A 307 -42.36 10.55 14.31
N THR A 308 -43.28 11.51 14.31
CA THR A 308 -44.73 11.30 14.09
C THR A 308 -45.48 12.62 14.11
N TYR A 309 -46.34 12.77 13.09
CA TYR A 309 -47.45 13.71 12.91
C TYR A 309 -47.45 15.04 13.67
N TYR A 310 -47.18 16.12 12.94
CA TYR A 310 -47.91 17.37 13.12
C TYR A 310 -47.89 18.17 11.82
N VAL A 311 -49.08 18.42 11.25
CA VAL A 311 -49.27 19.41 10.18
C VAL A 311 -49.23 20.77 10.87
N ALA A 312 -48.06 21.42 10.85
CA ALA A 312 -47.94 22.79 11.35
C ALA A 312 -48.04 23.78 10.19
N VAL A 313 -49.11 24.56 10.24
CA VAL A 313 -49.36 25.83 9.51
C VAL A 313 -48.08 26.69 9.45
N PRO A 314 -47.84 27.45 8.35
CA PRO A 314 -46.65 28.30 8.26
C PRO A 314 -46.72 29.40 9.33
N GLY A 315 -45.83 29.34 10.34
CA GLY A 315 -45.69 30.40 11.35
C GLY A 315 -45.55 30.00 12.83
N SER A 316 -45.23 28.74 13.18
CA SER A 316 -45.17 28.34 14.61
C SER A 316 -44.01 28.99 15.40
N PRO A 317 -44.28 29.68 16.54
CA PRO A 317 -43.27 30.29 17.42
C PRO A 317 -42.27 29.32 18.04
N VAL A 318 -42.63 28.04 18.18
CA VAL A 318 -41.85 27.01 18.88
C VAL A 318 -40.52 26.70 18.17
N LEU A 319 -40.49 26.78 16.83
CA LEU A 319 -39.27 26.55 16.05
C LEU A 319 -38.37 27.79 15.98
N LYS A 320 -38.95 28.99 16.10
CA LYS A 320 -38.20 30.24 16.32
C LYS A 320 -37.45 30.19 17.65
N GLN A 321 -38.05 29.58 18.68
CA GLN A 321 -37.44 29.30 19.97
C GLN A 321 -36.31 28.25 19.88
N GLN A 322 -36.44 27.20 19.05
CA GLN A 322 -35.32 26.27 18.78
C GLN A 322 -34.12 26.92 18.09
N ARG A 323 -34.33 27.97 17.28
CA ARG A 323 -33.27 28.78 16.67
C ARG A 323 -32.58 29.69 17.68
N GLN A 324 -33.29 30.09 18.74
CA GLN A 324 -32.77 30.85 19.88
C GLN A 324 -32.07 29.96 20.93
N ASN A 325 -32.32 28.64 20.94
CA ASN A 325 -31.56 27.71 21.76
C ASN A 325 -30.12 27.56 21.24
N ALA A 326 -29.17 27.45 22.18
CA ALA A 326 -27.73 27.41 21.92
C ALA A 326 -27.24 26.35 20.91
N LEU A 327 -28.08 25.38 20.49
CA LEU A 327 -27.76 24.31 19.54
C LEU A 327 -28.11 24.63 18.07
N GLY A 328 -28.98 25.62 17.82
CA GLY A 328 -29.36 26.07 16.47
C GLY A 328 -28.19 26.62 15.65
N PRO A 329 -27.37 27.55 16.19
CA PRO A 329 -26.20 28.11 15.53
C PRO A 329 -25.18 27.05 15.11
N TRP A 330 -24.87 26.09 16.00
CA TRP A 330 -23.91 25.01 15.72
C TRP A 330 -24.31 24.13 14.54
N SER A 331 -25.61 23.86 14.37
CA SER A 331 -26.09 23.07 13.24
C SER A 331 -25.89 23.78 11.89
N ALA A 332 -26.06 25.11 11.86
CA ALA A 332 -25.86 25.92 10.67
C ALA A 332 -24.37 26.07 10.33
N THR A 333 -23.54 26.25 11.37
CA THR A 333 -22.07 26.25 11.24
C THR A 333 -21.57 24.90 10.73
N ALA A 334 -22.08 23.78 11.25
CA ALA A 334 -21.72 22.44 10.77
C ALA A 334 -22.09 22.22 9.30
N ARG A 335 -23.29 22.63 8.87
CA ARG A 335 -23.69 22.56 7.44
C ARG A 335 -22.80 23.40 6.55
N SER A 336 -22.46 24.61 7.01
CA SER A 336 -21.54 25.50 6.28
C SER A 336 -20.13 24.91 6.19
N ALA A 337 -19.66 24.25 7.25
CA ALA A 337 -18.38 23.54 7.25
C ALA A 337 -18.37 22.34 6.30
N VAL A 338 -19.42 21.51 6.30
CA VAL A 338 -19.57 20.38 5.35
C VAL A 338 -19.61 20.89 3.90
N TRP A 339 -20.33 21.99 3.66
CA TRP A 339 -20.35 22.62 2.34
C TRP A 339 -18.96 23.08 1.92
N TRP A 340 -18.25 23.76 2.81
CA TRP A 340 -16.88 24.24 2.59
C TRP A 340 -15.91 23.09 2.34
N LEU A 341 -16.03 21.96 3.05
CA LEU A 341 -15.20 20.76 2.83
C LEU A 341 -15.42 20.14 1.44
N GLY A 342 -16.64 20.25 0.89
CA GLY A 342 -16.96 19.79 -0.45
C GLY A 342 -16.53 20.74 -1.58
N ASP A 343 -16.00 21.92 -1.26
CA ASP A 343 -15.49 22.84 -2.27
C ASP A 343 -14.12 22.36 -2.78
N GLU A 344 -13.88 22.62 -4.06
CA GLU A 344 -12.65 22.23 -4.73
C GLU A 344 -11.52 23.22 -4.46
N VAL A 345 -10.30 22.71 -4.39
CA VAL A 345 -9.08 23.52 -4.26
C VAL A 345 -8.45 23.65 -5.63
N ALA A 346 -8.53 24.85 -6.19
CA ALA A 346 -7.76 25.21 -7.37
C ALA A 346 -6.44 25.88 -6.93
N PHE A 347 -5.31 25.29 -7.32
CA PHE A 347 -3.98 25.86 -7.12
C PHE A 347 -3.22 25.82 -8.45
N LEU A 348 -2.61 26.95 -8.84
CA LEU A 348 -1.92 27.14 -10.13
C LEU A 348 -2.81 26.78 -11.35
N GLY A 349 -4.07 27.20 -11.33
CA GLY A 349 -5.03 26.92 -12.42
C GLY A 349 -5.42 25.44 -12.57
N ARG A 350 -5.06 24.58 -11.62
CA ARG A 350 -5.41 23.15 -11.61
C ARG A 350 -6.24 22.80 -10.38
N ASN A 351 -7.23 21.93 -10.58
CA ASN A 351 -8.01 21.36 -9.48
C ASN A 351 -7.22 20.21 -8.80
N TRP A 352 -7.03 20.31 -7.49
CA TRP A 352 -6.29 19.34 -6.67
C TRP A 352 -7.20 18.33 -5.96
N GLY A 353 -8.52 18.53 -6.03
CA GLY A 353 -9.53 17.74 -5.32
C GLY A 353 -10.35 18.60 -4.36
N GLN A 354 -11.23 17.96 -3.60
CA GLN A 354 -12.05 18.65 -2.59
C GLN A 354 -11.21 18.97 -1.34
N ARG A 355 -11.53 20.05 -0.63
CA ARG A 355 -10.83 20.43 0.62
C ARG A 355 -10.84 19.30 1.65
N GLY A 356 -11.97 18.62 1.81
CA GLY A 356 -12.11 17.49 2.71
C GLY A 356 -11.21 16.31 2.35
N GLU A 357 -11.02 16.04 1.06
CA GLU A 357 -10.12 14.98 0.58
C GLU A 357 -8.67 15.28 0.98
N LEU A 358 -8.23 16.53 0.80
CA LEU A 358 -6.87 16.96 1.12
C LEU A 358 -6.61 16.97 2.62
N ILE A 359 -7.51 17.57 3.42
CA ILE A 359 -7.35 17.63 4.88
C ILE A 359 -7.27 16.23 5.47
N PHE A 360 -8.22 15.37 5.10
CA PHE A 360 -8.25 14.00 5.60
C PHE A 360 -7.05 13.20 5.11
N GLY A 361 -6.68 13.34 3.84
CA GLY A 361 -5.48 12.72 3.27
C GLY A 361 -4.20 13.11 3.99
N SER A 362 -4.05 14.39 4.31
CA SER A 362 -2.90 14.89 5.06
C SER A 362 -2.87 14.36 6.49
N LEU A 363 -4.01 14.35 7.19
CA LEU A 363 -4.10 13.78 8.55
C LEU A 363 -3.76 12.28 8.54
N TRP A 364 -4.28 11.54 7.56
CA TRP A 364 -3.96 10.13 7.38
C TRP A 364 -2.48 9.90 7.07
N ALA A 365 -1.90 10.73 6.20
CA ALA A 365 -0.47 10.66 5.88
C ALA A 365 0.41 10.92 7.11
N VAL A 366 0.09 11.93 7.92
CA VAL A 366 0.81 12.22 9.18
C VAL A 366 0.72 11.04 10.14
N TRP A 367 -0.45 10.43 10.27
CA TRP A 367 -0.63 9.23 11.08
C TRP A 367 0.24 8.07 10.59
N LEU A 368 0.19 7.73 9.30
CA LEU A 368 1.02 6.66 8.75
C LEU A 368 2.52 6.96 8.88
N LEU A 369 2.93 8.22 8.69
CA LEU A 369 4.32 8.64 8.92
C LEU A 369 4.74 8.46 10.38
N SER A 370 3.87 8.77 11.34
CA SER A 370 4.18 8.52 12.76
C SER A 370 4.35 7.02 13.04
N LEU A 371 3.53 6.15 12.42
CA LEU A 371 3.66 4.70 12.56
C LEU A 371 4.95 4.16 11.94
N CYS A 372 5.53 4.86 10.95
CA CYS A 372 6.84 4.49 10.42
C CYS A 372 7.97 4.72 11.42
N VAL A 373 7.84 5.67 12.35
CA VAL A 373 8.91 6.13 13.26
C VAL A 373 8.77 5.57 14.68
N ILE A 374 7.53 5.36 15.16
CA ILE A 374 7.30 4.88 16.52
C ILE A 374 7.90 3.48 16.70
N GLY A 375 8.75 3.33 17.72
CA GLY A 375 9.35 2.05 18.09
C GLY A 375 10.57 1.62 17.25
N THR A 376 11.10 2.50 16.38
CA THR A 376 12.33 2.18 15.61
C THR A 376 13.62 2.52 16.35
N GLY A 377 13.57 3.38 17.37
CA GLY A 377 14.77 3.85 18.07
C GLY A 377 15.74 4.57 17.12
N ASN A 378 17.04 4.32 17.28
CA ASN A 378 18.11 4.85 16.42
C ASN A 378 18.50 3.90 15.27
N ASP A 379 17.71 2.85 15.03
CA ASP A 379 18.00 1.88 13.97
C ASP A 379 17.48 2.39 12.61
N TYR A 380 18.42 2.86 11.79
CA TYR A 380 18.15 3.36 10.43
C TYR A 380 17.53 2.29 9.51
N LEU A 381 17.96 1.03 9.63
CA LEU A 381 17.50 -0.03 8.76
C LEU A 381 16.09 -0.50 9.16
N HIS A 382 15.81 -0.58 10.47
CA HIS A 382 14.46 -0.80 10.97
C HIS A 382 13.50 0.32 10.51
N LEU A 383 13.90 1.59 10.62
CA LEU A 383 13.13 2.71 10.09
C LEU A 383 12.86 2.53 8.57
N THR A 384 13.87 2.18 7.80
CA THR A 384 13.75 1.95 6.36
C THR A 384 12.75 0.84 6.02
N LYS A 385 12.78 -0.28 6.75
CA LYS A 385 11.83 -1.40 6.61
C LYS A 385 10.40 -0.98 6.96
N ARG A 386 10.21 -0.13 7.98
CA ARG A 386 8.88 0.36 8.39
C ARG A 386 8.14 1.11 7.28
N PHE A 387 8.83 1.96 6.51
CA PHE A 387 8.21 2.65 5.37
C PHE A 387 7.67 1.68 4.32
N GLY A 388 8.37 0.55 4.12
CA GLY A 388 7.94 -0.56 3.26
C GLY A 388 6.63 -1.18 3.72
N ILE A 389 6.65 -1.77 4.93
CA ILE A 389 5.53 -2.54 5.46
C ILE A 389 4.29 -1.68 5.74
N VAL A 390 4.46 -0.44 6.23
CA VAL A 390 3.34 0.47 6.47
C VAL A 390 2.66 0.82 5.16
N ALA A 391 3.38 1.09 4.07
CA ALA A 391 2.75 1.38 2.79
C ALA A 391 2.02 0.16 2.22
N VAL A 392 2.64 -1.03 2.28
CA VAL A 392 2.04 -2.28 1.78
C VAL A 392 0.79 -2.66 2.59
N SER A 393 0.76 -2.39 3.89
CA SER A 393 -0.42 -2.63 4.73
C SER A 393 -1.67 -1.86 4.27
N GLN A 394 -1.50 -0.81 3.45
CA GLN A 394 -2.61 -0.02 2.90
C GLN A 394 -3.16 -0.59 1.59
N LEU A 395 -2.55 -1.62 0.99
CA LEU A 395 -3.02 -2.19 -0.27
C LEU A 395 -4.44 -2.78 -0.21
N PRO A 396 -4.86 -3.52 0.83
CA PRO A 396 -6.23 -4.05 0.90
C PRO A 396 -7.28 -2.95 0.80
N ILE A 397 -7.14 -1.89 1.62
CA ILE A 397 -8.08 -0.76 1.58
C ILE A 397 -7.94 0.04 0.27
N GLN A 398 -6.74 0.19 -0.30
CA GLN A 398 -6.54 0.82 -1.60
C GLN A 398 -7.34 0.12 -2.71
N TYR A 399 -7.38 -1.22 -2.70
CA TYR A 399 -8.16 -2.00 -3.65
C TYR A 399 -9.66 -1.86 -3.37
N VAL A 400 -10.09 -2.01 -2.10
CA VAL A 400 -11.50 -1.85 -1.69
C VAL A 400 -12.09 -0.51 -2.17
N LEU A 401 -11.34 0.58 -2.07
CA LEU A 401 -11.78 1.91 -2.50
C LEU A 401 -11.99 2.01 -4.03
N ALA A 402 -11.40 1.12 -4.83
CA ALA A 402 -11.56 1.04 -6.28
C ALA A 402 -12.59 0.01 -6.75
N LEU A 403 -13.00 -0.94 -5.89
CA LEU A 403 -13.96 -2.00 -6.26
C LEU A 403 -15.30 -1.40 -6.68
N LYS A 404 -15.90 -1.94 -7.74
CA LYS A 404 -17.17 -1.40 -8.28
C LYS A 404 -18.40 -2.00 -7.62
N LYS A 405 -18.33 -3.30 -7.29
CA LYS A 405 -19.48 -4.10 -6.85
C LYS A 405 -19.32 -4.53 -5.40
N PHE A 406 -18.21 -5.18 -5.05
CA PHE A 406 -17.88 -5.57 -3.68
C PHE A 406 -17.22 -4.41 -2.93
N ASN A 407 -17.97 -3.33 -2.74
CA ASN A 407 -17.45 -2.12 -2.10
C ASN A 407 -18.20 -1.81 -0.78
N PRO A 408 -17.74 -2.38 0.35
CA PRO A 408 -18.35 -2.14 1.66
C PRO A 408 -18.28 -0.66 2.07
N VAL A 409 -17.23 0.06 1.66
CA VAL A 409 -17.08 1.50 1.94
C VAL A 409 -18.19 2.30 1.25
N ALA A 410 -18.45 2.04 -0.03
CA ALA A 410 -19.55 2.68 -0.76
C ALA A 410 -20.91 2.36 -0.13
N PHE A 411 -21.10 1.11 0.33
CA PHE A 411 -22.32 0.71 1.04
C PHE A 411 -22.51 1.48 2.36
N ILE A 412 -21.49 1.51 3.23
CA ILE A 412 -21.53 2.19 4.55
C ILE A 412 -21.82 3.68 4.39
N PHE A 413 -21.13 4.36 3.46
CA PHE A 413 -21.31 5.79 3.24
C PHE A 413 -22.51 6.14 2.35
N ARG A 414 -23.31 5.14 1.93
CA ARG A 414 -24.40 5.29 0.96
C ARG A 414 -23.97 6.05 -0.30
N SER A 415 -22.73 5.84 -0.73
CA SER A 415 -22.13 6.45 -1.92
C SER A 415 -22.02 5.42 -3.03
N SER A 416 -21.51 5.79 -4.21
CA SER A 416 -21.15 4.86 -5.29
C SER A 416 -19.65 4.64 -5.34
N HIS A 417 -19.18 3.66 -6.13
CA HIS A 417 -17.74 3.44 -6.24
C HIS A 417 -17.04 4.66 -6.85
N GLU A 418 -17.67 5.41 -7.75
CA GLU A 418 -17.09 6.66 -8.26
C GLU A 418 -16.94 7.70 -7.14
N GLY A 419 -17.97 7.79 -6.29
CA GLY A 419 -17.98 8.66 -5.13
C GLY A 419 -16.94 8.27 -4.09
N VAL A 420 -16.58 6.99 -3.98
CA VAL A 420 -15.53 6.51 -3.06
C VAL A 420 -14.14 6.59 -3.68
N ASN A 421 -14.02 6.45 -5.00
CA ASN A 421 -12.75 6.44 -5.73
C ASN A 421 -11.93 7.74 -5.56
N ARG A 422 -12.55 8.84 -5.13
CA ARG A 422 -11.80 10.04 -4.71
C ARG A 422 -10.79 9.76 -3.60
N TRP A 423 -11.14 8.87 -2.67
CA TRP A 423 -10.28 8.46 -1.56
C TRP A 423 -9.17 7.52 -2.02
N HIS A 424 -9.42 6.65 -3.00
CA HIS A 424 -8.39 5.82 -3.65
C HIS A 424 -7.26 6.68 -4.24
N ARG A 425 -7.59 7.83 -4.85
CA ARG A 425 -6.58 8.77 -5.38
C ARG A 425 -5.73 9.39 -4.28
N VAL A 426 -6.34 9.76 -3.15
CA VAL A 426 -5.63 10.36 -2.02
C VAL A 426 -4.70 9.32 -1.39
N LEU A 427 -5.22 8.14 -1.06
CA LEU A 427 -4.44 7.08 -0.42
C LEU A 427 -3.31 6.58 -1.34
N GLY A 428 -3.55 6.45 -2.65
CA GLY A 428 -2.52 6.09 -3.62
C GLY A 428 -1.32 7.05 -3.63
N ARG A 429 -1.55 8.36 -3.45
CA ARG A 429 -0.46 9.37 -3.31
C ARG A 429 0.32 9.19 -2.01
N VAL A 430 -0.36 8.85 -0.92
CA VAL A 430 0.29 8.60 0.38
C VAL A 430 1.16 7.35 0.29
N ILE A 431 0.64 6.25 -0.25
CA ILE A 431 1.40 5.00 -0.49
C ILE A 431 2.63 5.30 -1.35
N TYR A 432 2.46 6.04 -2.45
CA TYR A 432 3.57 6.41 -3.32
C TYR A 432 4.67 7.19 -2.59
N TYR A 433 4.31 8.17 -1.77
CA TYR A 433 5.26 8.95 -0.99
C TYR A 433 6.04 8.07 0.01
N LEU A 434 5.36 7.16 0.72
CA LEU A 434 6.02 6.21 1.62
C LEU A 434 6.98 5.29 0.86
N MET A 435 6.62 4.85 -0.35
CA MET A 435 7.50 4.05 -1.21
C MET A 435 8.71 4.83 -1.73
N CYS A 436 8.55 6.12 -2.04
CA CYS A 436 9.69 6.98 -2.36
C CYS A 436 10.67 7.07 -1.18
N LEU A 437 10.18 7.24 0.05
CA LEU A 437 11.05 7.27 1.23
C LEU A 437 11.73 5.93 1.49
N HIS A 438 11.00 4.81 1.38
CA HIS A 438 11.56 3.47 1.50
C HIS A 438 12.70 3.22 0.50
N ALA A 439 12.47 3.52 -0.79
CA ALA A 439 13.48 3.37 -1.83
C ALA A 439 14.67 4.32 -1.60
N ALA A 440 14.40 5.58 -1.25
CA ALA A 440 15.46 6.57 -0.99
C ALA A 440 16.35 6.18 0.19
N PHE A 441 15.78 5.65 1.27
CA PHE A 441 16.56 5.27 2.45
C PHE A 441 17.42 4.04 2.21
N TYR A 442 16.93 3.02 1.48
CA TYR A 442 17.74 1.89 1.04
C TYR A 442 18.86 2.32 0.08
N LEU A 443 18.56 3.18 -0.90
CA LEU A 443 19.57 3.71 -1.81
C LEU A 443 20.64 4.51 -1.07
N ASN A 444 20.25 5.35 -0.11
CA ASN A 444 21.20 6.09 0.72
C ASN A 444 22.08 5.14 1.55
N TYR A 445 21.50 4.10 2.17
CA TYR A 445 22.27 3.10 2.90
C TYR A 445 23.29 2.39 2.01
N PHE A 446 22.86 1.89 0.85
CA PHE A 446 23.75 1.21 -0.10
C PHE A 446 24.85 2.10 -0.67
N TYR A 447 24.55 3.39 -0.83
CA TYR A 447 25.54 4.38 -1.26
C TYR A 447 26.58 4.63 -0.17
N GLN A 448 26.14 4.89 1.07
CA GLN A 448 27.03 5.18 2.19
C GLN A 448 27.93 4.01 2.57
N THR A 449 27.46 2.77 2.41
CA THR A 449 28.25 1.56 2.69
C THR A 449 29.06 1.06 1.49
N GLY A 450 28.99 1.73 0.33
CA GLY A 450 29.76 1.39 -0.86
C GLY A 450 29.33 0.10 -1.58
N ILE A 451 28.20 -0.50 -1.21
CA ILE A 451 27.73 -1.81 -1.74
C ILE A 451 26.71 -1.71 -2.87
N LEU A 452 26.33 -0.49 -3.29
CA LEU A 452 25.25 -0.24 -4.26
C LEU A 452 25.36 -1.07 -5.54
N GLY A 453 26.54 -1.13 -6.16
CA GLY A 453 26.74 -1.84 -7.43
C GLY A 453 26.50 -3.35 -7.32
N ARG A 454 26.86 -3.96 -6.18
CA ARG A 454 26.64 -5.39 -5.92
C ARG A 454 25.20 -5.67 -5.49
N ARG A 455 24.62 -4.84 -4.61
CA ARG A 455 23.28 -5.11 -4.04
C ARG A 455 22.14 -4.84 -5.00
N ILE A 456 22.26 -3.93 -5.95
CA ILE A 456 21.14 -3.58 -6.84
C ILE A 456 20.75 -4.70 -7.81
N ILE A 457 21.66 -5.65 -8.06
CA ILE A 457 21.45 -6.82 -8.93
C ILE A 457 20.99 -8.06 -8.17
N ASP A 458 21.06 -8.06 -6.83
CA ASP A 458 20.50 -9.13 -6.00
C ASP A 458 18.98 -9.20 -6.22
N ILE A 459 18.41 -10.41 -6.17
CA ILE A 459 17.01 -10.67 -6.54
C ILE A 459 16.04 -9.77 -5.76
N VAL A 460 16.19 -9.66 -4.44
CA VAL A 460 15.25 -8.92 -3.59
C VAL A 460 15.28 -7.40 -3.88
N PRO A 461 16.44 -6.72 -3.86
CA PRO A 461 16.53 -5.32 -4.29
C PRO A 461 16.09 -5.07 -5.73
N ALA A 462 16.39 -5.98 -6.67
CA ALA A 462 15.96 -5.86 -8.06
C ALA A 462 14.43 -5.94 -8.21
N LEU A 463 13.77 -6.83 -7.46
CA LEU A 463 12.30 -6.89 -7.37
C LEU A 463 11.73 -5.60 -6.74
N GLY A 464 12.38 -5.07 -5.70
CA GLY A 464 12.00 -3.81 -5.07
C GLY A 464 12.09 -2.62 -6.02
N LEU A 465 13.17 -2.53 -6.80
CA LEU A 465 13.36 -1.52 -7.84
C LEU A 465 12.32 -1.65 -8.96
N THR A 466 12.00 -2.89 -9.35
CA THR A 466 10.94 -3.18 -10.34
C THR A 466 9.58 -2.70 -9.83
N ALA A 467 9.23 -3.03 -8.59
CA ALA A 467 7.99 -2.56 -7.95
C ALA A 467 7.93 -1.03 -7.85
N PHE A 468 9.03 -0.40 -7.44
CA PHE A 468 9.15 1.06 -7.35
C PHE A 468 8.97 1.74 -8.71
N THR A 469 9.60 1.19 -9.75
CA THR A 469 9.43 1.66 -11.14
C THR A 469 7.96 1.56 -11.58
N GLY A 470 7.29 0.44 -11.25
CA GLY A 470 5.85 0.29 -11.44
C GLY A 470 5.03 1.36 -10.72
N MET A 471 5.33 1.66 -9.46
CA MET A 471 4.66 2.71 -8.68
C MET A 471 4.85 4.11 -9.27
N VAL A 472 6.06 4.42 -9.78
CA VAL A 472 6.34 5.66 -10.50
C VAL A 472 5.51 5.75 -11.78
N LEU A 473 5.42 4.65 -12.54
CA LEU A 473 4.61 4.59 -13.75
C LEU A 473 3.12 4.81 -13.45
N LEU A 474 2.58 4.13 -12.42
CA LEU A 474 1.19 4.29 -11.96
C LEU A 474 0.86 5.75 -11.61
N ASN A 475 1.73 6.40 -10.82
CA ASN A 475 1.48 7.76 -10.35
C ASN A 475 1.65 8.79 -11.47
N THR A 476 2.63 8.59 -12.34
CA THR A 476 2.89 9.50 -13.46
C THR A 476 1.74 9.47 -14.45
N THR A 477 1.28 8.30 -14.89
CA THR A 477 0.18 8.20 -15.86
C THR A 477 -1.17 8.61 -15.27
N ALA A 478 -1.33 8.55 -13.94
CA ALA A 478 -2.51 9.06 -13.23
C ALA A 478 -2.58 10.59 -13.10
N LEU A 479 -1.52 11.32 -13.47
CA LEU A 479 -1.53 12.79 -13.45
C LEU A 479 -2.62 13.32 -14.38
N SER A 480 -3.32 14.37 -13.91
CA SER A 480 -4.45 14.97 -14.64
C SER A 480 -4.07 15.48 -16.04
N ILE A 481 -2.80 15.89 -16.23
CA ILE A 481 -2.26 16.30 -17.53
C ILE A 481 -2.25 15.11 -18.50
N ILE A 482 -1.70 13.98 -18.08
CA ILE A 482 -1.58 12.78 -18.91
C ILE A 482 -2.96 12.18 -19.16
N ARG A 483 -3.81 12.11 -18.14
CA ARG A 483 -5.15 11.56 -18.28
C ARG A 483 -6.05 12.38 -19.21
N ARG A 484 -5.92 13.71 -19.21
CA ARG A 484 -6.61 14.59 -20.18
C ARG A 484 -6.04 14.48 -21.59
N TYR A 485 -4.72 14.29 -21.71
CA TYR A 485 -4.08 14.05 -23.00
C TYR A 485 -4.53 12.71 -23.60
N SER A 486 -4.46 11.62 -22.82
CA SER A 486 -4.95 10.30 -23.20
C SER A 486 -5.34 9.48 -21.98
N TYR A 487 -6.66 9.35 -21.76
CA TYR A 487 -7.20 8.46 -20.73
C TYR A 487 -6.78 6.99 -20.94
N ARG A 488 -6.49 6.58 -22.18
CA ARG A 488 -6.10 5.20 -22.48
C ARG A 488 -4.71 4.86 -21.93
N ILE A 489 -3.75 5.78 -22.07
CA ILE A 489 -2.40 5.61 -21.52
C ILE A 489 -2.51 5.42 -20.01
N PHE A 490 -3.26 6.30 -19.35
CA PHE A 490 -3.59 6.16 -17.94
C PHE A 490 -4.19 4.79 -17.62
N PHE A 491 -5.34 4.45 -18.20
CA PHE A 491 -6.10 3.27 -17.80
C PHE A 491 -5.36 1.95 -18.07
N VAL A 492 -4.76 1.80 -19.26
CA VAL A 492 -4.07 0.56 -19.65
C VAL A 492 -2.82 0.35 -18.80
N SER A 493 -1.98 1.38 -18.65
CA SER A 493 -0.79 1.26 -17.77
C SER A 493 -1.19 1.01 -16.32
N HIS A 494 -2.25 1.68 -15.84
CA HIS A 494 -2.72 1.53 -14.47
C HIS A 494 -3.20 0.10 -14.19
N LEU A 495 -4.00 -0.47 -15.09
CA LEU A 495 -4.49 -1.83 -14.95
C LEU A 495 -3.38 -2.88 -15.04
N ILE A 496 -2.49 -2.77 -16.03
CA ILE A 496 -1.40 -3.74 -16.22
C ILE A 496 -0.48 -3.75 -15.00
N VAL A 497 -0.04 -2.57 -14.55
CA VAL A 497 0.86 -2.49 -13.40
C VAL A 497 0.15 -2.88 -12.11
N ALA A 498 -1.11 -2.50 -11.90
CA ALA A 498 -1.88 -2.93 -10.72
C ALA A 498 -2.09 -4.46 -10.66
N LEU A 499 -2.05 -5.18 -11.78
CA LEU A 499 -2.10 -6.64 -11.81
C LEU A 499 -0.71 -7.29 -11.66
N ALA A 500 0.35 -6.63 -12.15
CA ALA A 500 1.72 -7.14 -12.09
C ALA A 500 2.40 -6.88 -10.74
N LEU A 501 2.03 -5.81 -10.04
CA LEU A 501 2.67 -5.38 -8.80
C LEU A 501 2.46 -6.35 -7.62
N PRO A 502 1.27 -6.97 -7.42
CA PRO A 502 1.07 -7.92 -6.33
C PRO A 502 1.99 -9.16 -6.39
N PRO A 503 2.16 -9.86 -7.55
CA PRO A 503 3.17 -10.92 -7.68
C PRO A 503 4.60 -10.45 -7.37
N VAL A 504 5.00 -9.27 -7.86
CA VAL A 504 6.34 -8.72 -7.60
C VAL A 504 6.55 -8.48 -6.10
N LEU A 505 5.57 -7.89 -5.41
CA LEU A 505 5.63 -7.67 -3.97
C LEU A 505 5.68 -8.98 -3.18
N PHE A 506 4.88 -9.97 -3.59
CA PHE A 506 4.87 -11.30 -2.96
C PHE A 506 6.26 -11.93 -2.91
N PHE A 507 7.04 -11.81 -3.99
CA PHE A 507 8.42 -12.32 -4.03
C PHE A 507 9.46 -11.33 -3.49
N HIS A 508 9.11 -10.05 -3.32
CA HIS A 508 10.01 -9.05 -2.75
C HIS A 508 10.20 -9.24 -1.24
N HIS A 509 9.14 -9.57 -0.48
CA HIS A 509 9.27 -9.81 0.97
C HIS A 509 8.09 -10.60 1.57
N ARG A 510 8.37 -11.58 2.45
CA ARG A 510 7.37 -12.47 3.09
C ARG A 510 6.31 -11.71 3.91
N SER A 511 6.70 -10.66 4.64
CA SER A 511 5.74 -9.87 5.44
C SER A 511 4.68 -9.13 4.60
N SER A 512 4.91 -8.95 3.29
CA SER A 512 3.93 -8.35 2.37
C SER A 512 2.83 -9.33 1.93
N THR A 513 3.10 -10.64 2.03
CA THR A 513 2.27 -11.70 1.48
C THR A 513 0.83 -11.61 1.96
N PHE A 514 0.61 -11.40 3.25
CA PHE A 514 -0.74 -11.34 3.82
C PHE A 514 -1.60 -10.23 3.17
N TYR A 515 -1.06 -9.01 3.11
CA TYR A 515 -1.76 -7.85 2.54
C TYR A 515 -2.00 -7.99 1.03
N VAL A 516 -1.04 -8.58 0.32
CA VAL A 516 -1.14 -8.86 -1.11
C VAL A 516 -2.24 -9.89 -1.39
N VAL A 517 -2.26 -11.00 -0.64
CA VAL A 517 -3.27 -12.05 -0.80
C VAL A 517 -4.66 -11.52 -0.47
N GLU A 518 -4.80 -10.74 0.61
CA GLU A 518 -6.07 -10.09 0.96
C GLU A 518 -6.56 -9.17 -0.16
N ALA A 519 -5.71 -8.28 -0.68
CA ALA A 519 -6.06 -7.36 -1.76
C ALA A 519 -6.49 -8.11 -3.05
N LEU A 520 -5.78 -9.17 -3.43
CA LEU A 520 -6.10 -9.99 -4.59
C LEU A 520 -7.41 -10.76 -4.41
N ALA A 521 -7.64 -11.34 -3.22
CA ALA A 521 -8.89 -12.05 -2.93
C ALA A 521 -10.11 -11.12 -3.07
N LEU A 522 -10.04 -9.92 -2.50
CA LEU A 522 -11.10 -8.92 -2.60
C LEU A 522 -11.36 -8.50 -4.05
N PHE A 523 -10.29 -8.34 -4.85
CA PHE A 523 -10.40 -8.02 -6.27
C PHE A 523 -11.05 -9.14 -7.10
N ILE A 524 -10.67 -10.40 -6.86
CA ILE A 524 -11.24 -11.56 -7.54
C ILE A 524 -12.73 -11.70 -7.22
N ILE A 525 -13.12 -11.50 -5.95
CA ILE A 525 -14.53 -11.50 -5.53
C ILE A 525 -15.31 -10.40 -6.27
N ASP A 526 -14.77 -9.18 -6.36
CA ASP A 526 -15.40 -8.10 -7.12
C ASP A 526 -15.58 -8.47 -8.60
N LEU A 527 -14.57 -9.06 -9.23
CA LEU A 527 -14.63 -9.47 -10.63
C LEU A 527 -15.71 -10.55 -10.86
N ALA A 528 -15.80 -11.54 -9.97
CA ALA A 528 -16.82 -12.57 -10.02
C ALA A 528 -18.23 -11.96 -9.90
N LEU A 529 -18.43 -11.03 -8.96
CA LEU A 529 -19.72 -10.34 -8.77
C LEU A 529 -20.05 -9.36 -9.90
N ARG A 530 -19.06 -8.79 -10.58
CA ARG A 530 -19.28 -7.97 -11.78
C ARG A 530 -19.77 -8.84 -12.94
N LYS A 531 -19.20 -10.03 -13.10
CA LYS A 531 -19.57 -10.98 -14.15
C LYS A 531 -21.05 -11.39 -14.07
N THR A 532 -21.64 -11.47 -12.87
CA THR A 532 -23.08 -11.76 -12.73
C THR A 532 -23.95 -10.65 -13.30
N ASP A 533 -23.48 -9.40 -13.28
CA ASP A 533 -24.21 -8.24 -13.78
C ASP A 533 -23.94 -7.98 -15.27
N THR A 534 -22.82 -8.48 -15.82
CA THR A 534 -22.53 -8.39 -17.26
C THR A 534 -23.48 -9.23 -18.12
N PHE A 535 -23.92 -8.70 -19.25
CA PHE A 535 -24.63 -9.46 -20.30
C PHE A 535 -24.33 -8.87 -21.67
N THR A 536 -24.44 -9.70 -22.71
CA THR A 536 -24.24 -9.31 -24.10
C THR A 536 -25.60 -9.32 -24.81
N THR A 537 -25.89 -8.31 -25.61
CA THR A 537 -27.17 -8.15 -26.29
C THR A 537 -27.02 -7.44 -27.63
N ASP A 538 -27.93 -7.70 -28.55
CA ASP A 538 -27.96 -7.06 -29.86
C ASP A 538 -28.76 -5.76 -29.79
N ALA A 539 -28.04 -4.64 -29.93
CA ALA A 539 -28.58 -3.29 -29.79
C ALA A 539 -28.78 -2.61 -31.14
N SER A 540 -29.80 -1.74 -31.22
CA SER A 540 -30.01 -0.84 -32.34
C SER A 540 -29.29 0.49 -32.09
N LEU A 541 -28.57 0.98 -33.10
CA LEU A 541 -27.88 2.28 -33.07
C LEU A 541 -28.53 3.21 -34.08
N VAL A 542 -29.11 4.32 -33.59
CA VAL A 542 -29.82 5.30 -34.41
C VAL A 542 -29.17 6.67 -34.24
N PRO A 543 -28.57 7.26 -35.30
CA PRO A 543 -28.08 8.62 -35.25
C PRO A 543 -29.25 9.60 -35.12
N ILE A 544 -29.11 10.62 -34.28
CA ILE A 544 -30.16 11.63 -34.07
C ILE A 544 -29.95 12.78 -35.07
N PRO A 545 -30.90 13.01 -36.01
CA PRO A 545 -30.75 14.02 -37.06
C PRO A 545 -30.45 15.42 -36.52
N GLY A 546 -29.58 16.16 -37.20
CA GLY A 546 -29.21 17.53 -36.82
C GLY A 546 -28.44 17.65 -35.50
N SER A 547 -28.01 16.54 -34.89
CA SER A 547 -27.19 16.52 -33.67
C SER A 547 -25.96 15.63 -33.85
N ASN A 548 -25.03 15.68 -32.89
CA ASN A 548 -23.93 14.73 -32.80
C ASN A 548 -24.21 13.60 -31.79
N LEU A 549 -25.47 13.22 -31.63
CA LEU A 549 -25.92 12.21 -30.68
C LEU A 549 -26.31 10.91 -31.39
N ILE A 550 -26.14 9.79 -30.68
CA ILE A 550 -26.57 8.46 -31.10
C ILE A 550 -27.48 7.90 -30.00
N LYS A 551 -28.65 7.44 -30.39
CA LYS A 551 -29.57 6.68 -29.54
C LYS A 551 -29.24 5.20 -29.66
N ILE A 552 -28.99 4.55 -28.53
CA ILE A 552 -28.69 3.12 -28.44
C ILE A 552 -29.86 2.46 -27.71
N VAL A 553 -30.52 1.51 -28.38
CA VAL A 553 -31.64 0.75 -27.79
C VAL A 553 -31.21 -0.70 -27.65
N ALA A 554 -31.15 -1.19 -26.41
CA ALA A 554 -30.60 -2.51 -26.09
C ALA A 554 -31.58 -3.31 -25.22
N PRO A 555 -32.00 -4.53 -25.62
CA PRO A 555 -32.87 -5.34 -24.79
C PRO A 555 -32.09 -5.93 -23.61
N VAL A 556 -32.65 -5.80 -22.40
CA VAL A 556 -32.10 -6.35 -21.16
C VAL A 556 -32.74 -7.71 -20.87
N PRO A 557 -31.97 -8.74 -20.46
CA PRO A 557 -32.54 -10.03 -20.09
C PRO A 557 -33.66 -9.89 -19.04
N PRO A 558 -34.80 -10.60 -19.17
CA PRO A 558 -35.95 -10.46 -18.26
C PRO A 558 -35.61 -10.68 -16.78
N ARG A 559 -34.63 -11.54 -16.47
CA ARG A 559 -34.17 -11.77 -15.09
C ARG A 559 -33.43 -10.57 -14.47
N LYS A 560 -32.96 -9.63 -15.29
CA LYS A 560 -32.17 -8.46 -14.86
C LYS A 560 -32.95 -7.15 -14.93
N ILE A 561 -34.03 -7.08 -15.71
CA ILE A 561 -34.76 -5.82 -16.02
C ILE A 561 -35.28 -5.06 -14.79
N SER A 562 -35.74 -5.75 -13.74
CA SER A 562 -36.30 -5.13 -12.53
C SER A 562 -35.33 -4.13 -11.90
N ARG A 563 -34.04 -4.53 -11.79
CA ARG A 563 -32.98 -3.67 -11.23
C ARG A 563 -32.73 -2.40 -12.03
N PHE A 564 -32.97 -2.42 -13.34
CA PHE A 564 -32.84 -1.24 -14.19
C PHE A 564 -34.05 -0.31 -14.02
N ARG A 565 -35.26 -0.87 -13.89
CA ARG A 565 -36.50 -0.09 -13.69
C ARG A 565 -36.58 0.60 -12.34
N GLU A 566 -36.14 -0.07 -11.28
CA GLU A 566 -36.22 0.41 -9.90
C GLU A 566 -35.15 1.47 -9.54
N SER A 567 -34.20 1.74 -10.44
CA SER A 567 -33.04 2.60 -10.16
C SER A 567 -32.85 3.68 -11.22
N PRO A 568 -33.78 4.66 -11.33
CA PRO A 568 -33.65 5.77 -12.28
C PRO A 568 -32.39 6.60 -11.99
N GLY A 569 -31.73 7.10 -13.04
CA GLY A 569 -30.49 7.89 -12.90
C GLY A 569 -29.24 7.05 -12.63
N THR A 570 -29.31 5.73 -12.84
CA THR A 570 -28.12 4.86 -12.85
C THR A 570 -27.46 4.83 -14.23
N HIS A 571 -26.24 4.31 -14.30
CA HIS A 571 -25.48 4.14 -15.54
C HIS A 571 -24.95 2.73 -15.68
N ILE A 572 -24.49 2.39 -16.87
CA ILE A 572 -23.83 1.11 -17.18
C ILE A 572 -22.42 1.36 -17.70
N TYR A 573 -21.56 0.34 -17.70
CA TYR A 573 -20.36 0.31 -18.54
C TYR A 573 -20.66 -0.46 -19.82
N LEU A 574 -20.41 0.17 -20.96
CA LEU A 574 -20.59 -0.39 -22.29
C LEU A 574 -19.23 -0.76 -22.88
N SER A 575 -19.15 -1.94 -23.52
CA SER A 575 -18.00 -2.35 -24.33
C SER A 575 -18.44 -3.04 -25.62
N ILE A 576 -17.56 -3.02 -26.63
CA ILE A 576 -17.82 -3.62 -27.94
C ILE A 576 -17.11 -4.99 -27.99
N PRO A 577 -17.86 -6.12 -28.02
CA PRO A 577 -17.30 -7.46 -28.10
C PRO A 577 -16.61 -7.71 -29.45
N ALA A 578 -15.71 -8.69 -29.51
CA ALA A 578 -14.90 -8.98 -30.69
C ALA A 578 -15.73 -9.22 -31.97
N SER A 579 -16.92 -9.81 -31.85
CA SER A 579 -17.85 -10.06 -32.97
C SER A 579 -18.32 -8.81 -33.70
N SER A 580 -18.29 -7.64 -33.04
CA SER A 580 -18.75 -6.37 -33.60
C SER A 580 -17.61 -5.39 -33.88
N ARG A 581 -16.36 -5.85 -33.87
CA ARG A 581 -15.17 -5.02 -34.12
C ARG A 581 -14.78 -5.04 -35.61
N PRO A 582 -14.29 -3.91 -36.18
CA PRO A 582 -13.95 -3.83 -37.60
C PRO A 582 -12.76 -4.70 -38.06
N SER A 583 -11.92 -5.19 -37.15
CA SER A 583 -10.76 -6.02 -37.47
C SER A 583 -10.73 -7.25 -36.56
N PRO A 584 -11.01 -8.47 -37.08
CA PRO A 584 -11.03 -9.69 -36.30
C PRO A 584 -9.63 -10.28 -36.05
N SER A 585 -8.54 -9.64 -36.51
CA SER A 585 -7.20 -10.17 -36.28
C SER A 585 -6.77 -9.99 -34.83
N ALA A 586 -6.56 -11.13 -34.15
CA ALA A 586 -6.13 -11.21 -32.74
C ALA A 586 -4.73 -10.62 -32.46
N VAL A 587 -4.00 -10.24 -33.51
CA VAL A 587 -2.60 -9.78 -33.46
C VAL A 587 -2.48 -8.26 -33.65
N SER A 588 -3.57 -7.54 -33.97
CA SER A 588 -3.49 -6.09 -34.18
C SER A 588 -3.50 -5.32 -32.84
N ALA A 589 -2.71 -4.26 -32.73
CA ALA A 589 -2.77 -3.32 -31.60
C ALA A 589 -4.19 -2.73 -31.41
N ALA A 590 -4.99 -2.68 -32.48
CA ALA A 590 -6.39 -2.30 -32.44
C ALA A 590 -7.26 -3.28 -31.62
N HIS A 591 -6.93 -4.57 -31.59
CA HIS A 591 -7.66 -5.58 -30.83
C HIS A 591 -7.58 -5.33 -29.32
N TYR A 592 -6.36 -5.13 -28.79
CA TYR A 592 -6.11 -4.85 -27.37
C TYR A 592 -6.75 -3.56 -26.88
N ILE A 593 -6.90 -2.55 -27.76
CA ILE A 593 -7.56 -1.29 -27.42
C ILE A 593 -9.01 -1.53 -26.98
N PHE A 594 -9.73 -2.47 -27.58
CA PHE A 594 -11.14 -2.72 -27.26
C PHE A 594 -11.36 -3.69 -26.09
N GLU A 595 -10.42 -4.58 -25.80
CA GLU A 595 -10.49 -5.48 -24.63
C GLU A 595 -10.53 -4.71 -23.30
N PHE A 596 -9.85 -3.56 -23.24
CA PHE A 596 -9.78 -2.71 -22.05
C PHE A 596 -10.69 -1.48 -22.13
N MET A 597 -11.66 -1.44 -23.05
CA MET A 597 -12.51 -0.28 -23.29
C MET A 597 -13.89 -0.44 -22.68
N PHE A 598 -14.05 0.09 -21.48
CA PHE A 598 -15.32 0.15 -20.75
C PHE A 598 -15.69 1.60 -20.49
N ASN A 599 -16.71 2.10 -21.18
CA ASN A 599 -17.13 3.49 -21.06
C ASN A 599 -18.49 3.57 -20.35
N PRO A 600 -18.65 4.45 -19.35
CA PRO A 600 -19.92 4.60 -18.69
C PRO A 600 -20.90 5.40 -19.54
N PHE A 601 -22.15 4.95 -19.57
CA PHE A 601 -23.27 5.64 -20.19
C PHE A 601 -24.48 5.59 -19.26
N THR A 602 -25.08 6.76 -19.02
CA THR A 602 -26.28 6.86 -18.19
C THR A 602 -27.50 6.29 -18.90
N ILE A 603 -28.35 5.61 -18.14
CA ILE A 603 -29.58 5.03 -18.62
C ILE A 603 -30.61 6.15 -18.78
N ALA A 604 -30.90 6.51 -20.02
CA ALA A 604 -31.81 7.62 -20.35
C ALA A 604 -33.29 7.25 -20.20
N SER A 605 -33.63 5.98 -20.41
CA SER A 605 -34.93 5.42 -20.07
C SER A 605 -34.88 3.89 -20.08
N VAL A 606 -35.81 3.30 -19.34
CA VAL A 606 -36.13 1.87 -19.39
C VAL A 606 -37.60 1.77 -19.74
N ASP A 607 -37.93 1.02 -20.79
CA ASP A 607 -39.32 0.85 -21.19
C ASP A 607 -40.09 0.04 -20.12
N GLN A 608 -41.34 0.46 -19.85
CA GLN A 608 -42.20 -0.21 -18.88
C GLN A 608 -42.87 -1.46 -19.48
N HIS A 609 -43.17 -1.42 -20.77
CA HIS A 609 -43.88 -2.47 -21.51
C HIS A 609 -42.92 -3.41 -22.24
N SER A 610 -41.78 -2.90 -22.71
CA SER A 610 -40.69 -3.68 -23.32
C SER A 610 -39.52 -3.91 -22.36
N THR A 611 -38.58 -4.78 -22.74
CA THR A 611 -37.32 -5.00 -22.01
C THR A 611 -36.21 -4.05 -22.43
N ASP A 612 -36.53 -2.98 -23.15
CA ASP A 612 -35.53 -2.14 -23.80
C ASP A 612 -34.99 -1.04 -22.89
N LEU A 613 -33.66 -0.93 -22.90
CA LEU A 613 -32.88 0.13 -22.30
C LEU A 613 -32.50 1.13 -23.39
N THR A 614 -32.66 2.42 -23.12
CA THR A 614 -32.18 3.49 -24.01
C THR A 614 -30.99 4.21 -23.41
N LEU A 615 -29.92 4.36 -24.19
CA LEU A 615 -28.74 5.16 -23.87
C LEU A 615 -28.59 6.27 -24.92
N ILE A 616 -28.07 7.42 -24.51
CA ILE A 616 -27.75 8.53 -25.40
C ILE A 616 -26.25 8.79 -25.35
N ALA A 617 -25.58 8.55 -26.48
CA ALA A 617 -24.14 8.73 -26.62
C ALA A 617 -23.84 9.97 -27.45
N ARG A 618 -23.04 10.90 -26.91
CA ARG A 618 -22.49 12.01 -27.69
C ARG A 618 -21.25 11.55 -28.45
N CYS A 619 -21.21 11.79 -29.75
CA CYS A 619 -20.04 11.54 -30.58
C CYS A 619 -18.89 12.46 -30.15
N ARG A 620 -17.80 11.88 -29.64
CA ARG A 620 -16.56 12.57 -29.29
C ARG A 620 -15.39 11.96 -30.07
N ASN A 621 -14.22 12.59 -29.99
CA ASN A 621 -12.99 12.12 -30.65
C ASN A 621 -12.37 10.86 -29.99
N GLY A 622 -13.13 10.16 -29.15
CA GLY A 622 -12.71 8.91 -28.50
C GLY A 622 -13.04 7.68 -29.36
N PRO A 623 -12.35 6.56 -29.15
CA PRO A 623 -12.48 5.37 -30.00
C PRO A 623 -13.85 4.74 -29.87
N MET A 624 -14.39 4.68 -28.64
CA MET A 624 -15.68 4.08 -28.35
C MET A 624 -16.77 4.79 -29.13
N THR A 625 -16.90 6.11 -28.94
CA THR A 625 -17.94 6.90 -29.58
C THR A 625 -17.76 6.98 -31.09
N GLN A 626 -16.53 7.08 -31.60
CA GLN A 626 -16.28 7.04 -33.06
C GLN A 626 -16.67 5.69 -33.68
N ASN A 627 -16.40 4.57 -33.00
CA ASN A 627 -16.82 3.26 -33.50
C ASN A 627 -18.33 3.10 -33.44
N LEU A 628 -18.98 3.56 -32.37
CA LEU A 628 -20.44 3.59 -32.31
C LEU A 628 -21.03 4.45 -33.45
N THR A 629 -20.43 5.60 -33.79
CA THR A 629 -20.83 6.41 -34.94
C THR A 629 -20.65 5.68 -36.27
N ARG A 630 -19.50 5.02 -36.46
CA ARG A 630 -19.23 4.24 -37.67
C ARG A 630 -20.23 3.09 -37.82
N LEU A 631 -20.51 2.39 -36.72
CA LEU A 631 -21.47 1.29 -36.69
C LEU A 631 -22.89 1.80 -36.94
N ALA A 632 -23.27 2.93 -36.35
CA ALA A 632 -24.57 3.56 -36.61
C ALA A 632 -24.73 3.97 -38.08
N ASN A 633 -23.72 4.60 -38.67
CA ASN A 633 -23.77 5.06 -40.07
C ASN A 633 -23.64 3.93 -41.09
N GLY A 634 -22.94 2.84 -40.75
CA GLY A 634 -22.77 1.66 -41.60
C GLY A 634 -23.91 0.64 -41.49
N SER A 635 -24.81 0.80 -40.52
CA SER A 635 -25.97 -0.07 -40.36
C SER A 635 -27.06 0.34 -41.36
N THR A 636 -27.41 -0.56 -42.27
CA THR A 636 -28.70 -0.45 -42.98
C THR A 636 -29.84 -0.60 -41.98
N ALA A 637 -30.97 0.07 -42.20
CA ALA A 637 -32.13 0.06 -41.30
C ALA A 637 -32.47 -1.38 -40.88
N GLY A 638 -32.32 -1.69 -39.59
CA GLY A 638 -32.57 -3.02 -39.02
C GLY A 638 -31.33 -3.85 -38.62
N THR A 639 -30.11 -3.42 -38.97
CA THR A 639 -28.89 -4.12 -38.53
C THR A 639 -28.66 -3.88 -37.04
N LYS A 640 -28.63 -4.95 -36.24
CA LYS A 640 -28.30 -4.88 -34.82
C LYS A 640 -26.81 -5.11 -34.60
N VAL A 641 -26.26 -4.43 -33.61
CA VAL A 641 -24.86 -4.54 -33.21
C VAL A 641 -24.79 -5.16 -31.83
N THR A 642 -24.02 -6.23 -31.72
CA THR A 642 -23.79 -6.89 -30.43
C THR A 642 -22.97 -5.98 -29.52
N LEU A 643 -23.49 -5.67 -28.33
CA LEU A 643 -22.84 -4.86 -27.30
C LEU A 643 -22.81 -5.62 -25.98
N SER A 644 -21.78 -5.38 -25.18
CA SER A 644 -21.66 -5.91 -23.82
C SER A 644 -21.95 -4.82 -22.80
N ILE A 645 -22.87 -5.10 -21.88
CA ILE A 645 -23.38 -4.17 -20.87
C ILE A 645 -23.07 -4.73 -19.48
N GLU A 646 -22.42 -3.92 -18.65
CA GLU A 646 -22.16 -4.21 -17.22
C GLU A 646 -22.87 -3.17 -16.36
N GLY A 647 -23.76 -3.60 -15.46
CA GLY A 647 -24.47 -2.70 -14.55
C GLY A 647 -25.83 -3.23 -14.08
N PRO A 648 -26.68 -2.39 -13.46
CA PRO A 648 -26.54 -0.93 -13.32
C PRO A 648 -25.63 -0.50 -12.16
N TYR A 649 -25.01 0.69 -12.29
CA TYR A 649 -24.11 1.36 -11.34
C TYR A 649 -24.57 2.79 -11.02
N GLY A 650 -23.92 3.40 -10.01
CA GLY A 650 -24.21 4.75 -9.52
C GLY A 650 -24.84 4.76 -8.13
N CYS A 651 -25.08 5.97 -7.62
CA CYS A 651 -25.65 6.20 -6.29
C CYS A 651 -27.14 6.54 -6.31
N ALA A 652 -27.76 6.67 -7.48
CA ALA A 652 -29.15 7.07 -7.61
C ALA A 652 -30.14 6.11 -6.91
N ALA A 653 -29.85 4.81 -6.93
CA ALA A 653 -30.59 3.80 -6.16
C ALA A 653 -30.54 4.00 -4.63
N ARG A 654 -29.63 4.85 -4.13
CA ARG A 654 -29.43 5.18 -2.71
C ARG A 654 -29.81 6.62 -2.38
N PHE A 655 -30.39 7.36 -3.32
CA PHE A 655 -30.85 8.71 -3.08
C PHE A 655 -31.95 8.76 -2.00
N PRO A 656 -32.04 9.89 -1.28
CA PRO A 656 -33.14 10.08 -0.34
C PRO A 656 -34.47 10.07 -1.08
N ASN A 657 -35.55 9.71 -0.38
CA ASN A 657 -36.88 9.70 -0.99
C ASN A 657 -37.32 11.13 -1.32
N PHE A 658 -37.25 11.49 -2.60
CA PHE A 658 -37.66 12.80 -3.12
C PHE A 658 -39.15 13.07 -2.98
N THR A 659 -40.01 12.03 -2.95
CA THR A 659 -41.46 12.19 -2.79
C THR A 659 -41.92 12.16 -1.33
N GLY A 660 -41.01 11.76 -0.42
CA GLY A 660 -41.24 11.74 1.01
C GLY A 660 -41.26 13.14 1.65
N PRO A 661 -41.56 13.23 2.96
CA PRO A 661 -41.66 14.50 3.68
C PRO A 661 -40.28 15.12 3.96
N GLN A 662 -39.23 14.74 3.24
CA GLN A 662 -37.84 15.20 3.48
C GLN A 662 -37.48 16.44 2.68
N PHE A 663 -38.17 16.67 1.56
CA PHE A 663 -37.94 17.80 0.66
C PHE A 663 -39.26 18.50 0.38
N ASP A 664 -39.19 19.82 0.41
CA ASP A 664 -40.32 20.69 0.14
C ASP A 664 -40.22 21.23 -1.30
N GLN A 665 -38.98 21.45 -1.78
CA GLN A 665 -38.66 21.86 -3.15
C GLN A 665 -37.53 21.03 -3.74
N ILE A 666 -37.60 20.72 -5.03
CA ILE A 666 -36.59 19.95 -5.77
C ILE A 666 -36.22 20.71 -7.04
N LEU A 667 -34.95 21.06 -7.17
CA LEU A 667 -34.39 21.69 -8.37
C LEU A 667 -33.51 20.68 -9.10
N LEU A 668 -33.90 20.34 -10.33
CA LEU A 668 -33.14 19.47 -11.22
C LEU A 668 -32.56 20.29 -12.36
N VAL A 669 -31.25 20.24 -12.58
CA VAL A 669 -30.57 21.04 -13.62
C VAL A 669 -29.77 20.13 -14.55
N ALA A 670 -30.11 20.15 -15.83
CA ALA A 670 -29.48 19.36 -16.88
C ALA A 670 -28.83 20.26 -17.94
N GLY A 671 -27.60 19.91 -18.35
CA GLY A 671 -26.90 20.53 -19.47
C GLY A 671 -26.59 19.53 -20.58
N GLY A 672 -27.08 19.78 -21.80
CA GLY A 672 -26.89 18.91 -22.96
C GLY A 672 -27.37 17.49 -22.69
N VAL A 673 -26.49 16.51 -22.91
CA VAL A 673 -26.77 15.08 -22.66
C VAL A 673 -26.91 14.71 -21.17
N GLY A 674 -26.61 15.63 -20.24
CA GLY A 674 -26.86 15.42 -18.80
C GLY A 674 -28.33 15.18 -18.45
N ALA A 675 -29.25 15.49 -19.37
CA ALA A 675 -30.66 15.10 -19.24
C ALA A 675 -30.88 13.58 -19.19
N SER A 676 -29.96 12.77 -19.74
CA SER A 676 -30.00 11.31 -19.59
C SER A 676 -29.96 10.84 -18.12
N PHE A 677 -29.39 11.64 -17.21
CA PHE A 677 -29.43 11.40 -15.77
C PHE A 677 -30.65 12.03 -15.10
N VAL A 678 -30.91 13.31 -15.41
CA VAL A 678 -31.91 14.11 -14.73
C VAL A 678 -33.34 13.68 -15.07
N LEU A 679 -33.60 13.36 -16.34
CA LEU A 679 -34.95 13.12 -16.81
C LEU A 679 -35.59 11.83 -16.26
N PRO A 680 -34.89 10.67 -16.16
CA PRO A 680 -35.42 9.50 -15.47
C PRO A 680 -35.84 9.81 -14.03
N ILE A 681 -35.06 10.62 -13.31
CA ILE A 681 -35.35 11.02 -11.93
C ILE A 681 -36.59 11.91 -11.90
N TYR A 682 -36.68 12.89 -12.80
CA TYR A 682 -37.86 13.75 -12.94
C TYR A 682 -39.14 12.92 -13.15
N ARG A 683 -39.13 12.02 -14.13
CA ARG A 683 -40.27 11.16 -14.44
C ARG A 683 -40.67 10.29 -13.26
N PHE A 684 -39.71 9.72 -12.54
CA PHE A 684 -39.96 8.92 -11.35
C PHE A 684 -40.64 9.73 -10.23
N ILE A 685 -40.17 10.96 -9.97
CA ILE A 685 -40.80 11.86 -8.97
C ILE A 685 -42.23 12.20 -9.42
N MET A 686 -42.43 12.51 -10.69
CA MET A 686 -43.74 12.88 -11.24
C MET A 686 -44.74 11.73 -11.22
N SER A 687 -44.31 10.50 -11.50
CA SER A 687 -45.17 9.31 -11.45
C SER A 687 -45.61 8.96 -10.02
N GLU A 688 -44.72 9.14 -9.04
CA GLU A 688 -44.98 8.86 -7.63
C GLU A 688 -45.79 9.99 -6.95
N LYS A 689 -45.52 11.26 -7.29
CA LYS A 689 -46.18 12.42 -6.69
C LYS A 689 -46.35 13.56 -7.70
N PRO A 690 -47.44 13.56 -8.49
CA PRO A 690 -47.74 14.62 -9.47
C PRO A 690 -47.73 16.04 -8.89
N GLY A 691 -48.11 16.20 -7.62
CA GLY A 691 -48.12 17.47 -6.90
C GLY A 691 -46.79 17.87 -6.25
N ALA A 692 -45.67 17.17 -6.50
CA ALA A 692 -44.38 17.53 -5.92
C ALA A 692 -43.91 18.91 -6.41
N GLY A 693 -43.32 19.72 -5.51
CA GLY A 693 -42.64 20.98 -5.83
C GLY A 693 -41.31 20.71 -6.52
N VAL A 694 -41.36 20.26 -7.78
CA VAL A 694 -40.18 19.98 -8.59
C VAL A 694 -40.09 21.00 -9.72
N THR A 695 -38.89 21.50 -9.99
CA THR A 695 -38.56 22.34 -11.14
C THR A 695 -37.40 21.70 -11.88
N MET A 696 -37.60 21.40 -13.16
CA MET A 696 -36.56 20.87 -14.04
C MET A 696 -36.10 21.97 -15.00
N VAL A 697 -34.80 22.25 -15.00
CA VAL A 697 -34.15 23.15 -15.95
C VAL A 697 -33.32 22.31 -16.88
N TRP A 698 -33.55 22.41 -18.18
CA TRP A 698 -32.76 21.72 -19.18
C TRP A 698 -32.23 22.72 -20.21
N ALA A 699 -30.91 22.85 -20.30
CA ALA A 699 -30.26 23.71 -21.28
C ALA A 699 -29.56 22.88 -22.35
N VAL A 700 -29.90 23.10 -23.62
CA VAL A 700 -29.28 22.45 -24.79
C VAL A 700 -28.77 23.51 -25.78
N ARG A 701 -27.86 23.13 -26.68
CA ARG A 701 -27.36 24.06 -27.72
C ARG A 701 -28.35 24.19 -28.87
N SER A 702 -28.89 23.07 -29.34
CA SER A 702 -29.85 22.99 -30.44
C SER A 702 -31.09 22.20 -30.01
N ALA A 703 -32.25 22.46 -30.64
CA ALA A 703 -33.46 21.67 -30.42
C ALA A 703 -33.25 20.19 -30.82
N SER A 704 -32.39 19.92 -31.81
CA SER A 704 -32.02 18.56 -32.22
C SER A 704 -31.34 17.74 -31.11
N ASP A 705 -30.70 18.38 -30.12
CA ASP A 705 -30.12 17.68 -28.96
C ASP A 705 -31.20 17.13 -28.00
N ALA A 706 -32.48 17.48 -28.21
CA ALA A 706 -33.61 17.08 -27.37
C ALA A 706 -34.59 16.10 -28.05
N THR A 707 -34.44 15.81 -29.35
CA THR A 707 -35.37 14.98 -30.13
C THR A 707 -35.27 13.48 -29.86
N TRP A 708 -34.31 13.03 -29.04
CA TRP A 708 -34.15 11.62 -28.69
C TRP A 708 -35.26 11.07 -27.78
N LEU A 709 -36.08 11.95 -27.22
CA LEU A 709 -37.25 11.61 -26.43
C LEU A 709 -38.32 10.93 -27.31
N PRO A 710 -38.99 9.87 -26.82
CA PRO A 710 -40.19 9.35 -27.47
C PRO A 710 -41.23 10.46 -27.66
N GLU A 711 -42.00 10.44 -28.76
CA GLU A 711 -43.00 11.47 -29.08
C GLU A 711 -44.00 11.76 -27.94
N ASP A 712 -44.53 10.71 -27.31
CA ASP A 712 -45.50 10.86 -26.23
C ASP A 712 -44.88 11.58 -25.03
N ALA A 713 -43.60 11.29 -24.78
CA ALA A 713 -42.86 11.87 -23.69
C ALA A 713 -42.34 13.28 -24.01
N SER A 714 -42.03 13.59 -25.27
CA SER A 714 -41.65 14.94 -25.68
C SER A 714 -42.84 15.90 -25.53
N ARG A 715 -44.05 15.48 -25.92
CA ARG A 715 -45.29 16.26 -25.71
C ARG A 715 -45.54 16.52 -24.22
N SER A 716 -45.51 15.47 -23.40
CA SER A 716 -45.71 15.60 -21.95
C SER A 716 -44.68 16.52 -21.28
N ILE A 717 -43.42 16.48 -21.70
CA ILE A 717 -42.33 17.30 -21.11
C ILE A 717 -42.43 18.76 -21.55
N LEU A 718 -42.82 19.03 -22.81
CA LEU A 718 -42.93 20.39 -23.34
C LEU A 718 -44.19 21.11 -22.84
N GLU A 719 -45.24 20.37 -22.50
CA GLU A 719 -46.50 20.92 -21.96
C GLU A 719 -46.44 21.12 -20.44
N ASP A 720 -45.50 20.49 -19.75
CA ASP A 720 -45.36 20.57 -18.29
C ASP A 720 -44.73 21.90 -17.85
N GLU A 721 -45.50 22.73 -17.14
CA GLU A 721 -45.06 24.03 -16.60
C GLU A 721 -43.86 23.94 -15.65
N LYS A 722 -43.59 22.75 -15.08
CA LYS A 722 -42.44 22.50 -14.20
C LYS A 722 -41.13 22.29 -14.95
N VAL A 723 -41.17 22.13 -16.27
CA VAL A 723 -39.98 21.95 -17.12
C VAL A 723 -39.66 23.25 -17.87
N GLN A 724 -38.44 23.75 -17.67
CA GLN A 724 -37.91 24.93 -18.33
C GLN A 724 -36.79 24.54 -19.30
N LEU A 725 -37.11 24.48 -20.59
CA LEU A 725 -36.17 24.20 -21.67
C LEU A 725 -35.52 25.50 -22.18
N TYR A 726 -34.19 25.55 -22.19
CA TYR A 726 -33.38 26.68 -22.67
C TYR A 726 -32.54 26.26 -23.89
N LEU A 727 -32.66 27.02 -24.98
CA LEU A 727 -31.84 26.90 -26.19
C LEU A 727 -30.71 27.94 -26.14
N THR A 728 -29.47 27.47 -26.22
CA THR A 728 -28.26 28.29 -25.94
C THR A 728 -27.33 28.48 -27.14
N GLY A 729 -27.63 27.90 -28.30
CA GLY A 729 -26.87 28.07 -29.54
C GLY A 729 -27.19 29.37 -30.29
N ASP A 730 -26.28 29.81 -31.16
CA ASP A 730 -26.41 31.04 -31.94
C ASP A 730 -27.39 30.86 -33.11
N ILE A 731 -28.20 31.90 -33.35
CA ILE A 731 -29.27 31.96 -34.37
C ILE A 731 -28.74 31.83 -35.82
N LEU A 732 -27.44 32.03 -36.05
CA LEU A 732 -26.82 32.04 -37.38
C LEU A 732 -26.56 30.65 -37.99
N GLU A 733 -26.39 29.60 -37.19
CA GLU A 733 -26.10 28.24 -37.74
C GLU A 733 -27.34 27.52 -38.27
N SER A 734 -28.56 27.90 -37.85
CA SER A 734 -29.80 27.25 -38.28
C SER A 734 -30.25 27.62 -39.70
N MET A 735 -29.61 28.59 -40.35
CA MET A 735 -29.98 29.06 -41.70
C MET A 735 -29.05 28.59 -42.83
N SER A 736 -27.93 27.92 -42.52
CA SER A 736 -26.92 27.54 -43.52
C SER A 736 -26.91 26.05 -43.91
N GLY A 737 -27.90 25.28 -43.47
CA GLY A 737 -28.03 23.85 -43.78
C GLY A 737 -28.81 23.56 -45.07
N THR A 738 -28.48 24.19 -46.20
CA THR A 738 -28.98 23.75 -47.51
C THR A 738 -28.17 22.55 -48.00
N GLY A 739 -28.72 21.36 -47.82
CA GLY A 739 -28.21 20.10 -48.37
C GLY A 739 -29.36 19.14 -48.61
N THR A 740 -29.88 19.16 -49.84
CA THR A 740 -30.93 18.31 -50.41
C THR A 740 -30.71 16.80 -50.21
N LEU A 741 -31.73 16.10 -49.67
CA LEU A 741 -32.37 14.86 -50.17
C LEU A 741 -33.06 14.08 -49.02
N GLY A 742 -34.38 13.85 -49.12
CA GLY A 742 -35.07 12.79 -48.35
C GLY A 742 -36.33 13.13 -47.53
N GLY A 743 -37.26 13.92 -48.08
CA GLY A 743 -38.73 13.81 -47.96
C GLY A 743 -39.44 13.54 -46.61
N GLY A 744 -40.28 14.50 -46.20
CA GLY A 744 -41.66 14.25 -45.76
C GLY A 744 -41.95 14.51 -44.28
N ASP A 745 -41.43 13.66 -43.40
CA ASP A 745 -41.95 13.58 -42.02
C ASP A 745 -41.15 14.42 -41.02
N THR A 746 -39.88 14.70 -41.31
CA THR A 746 -38.94 15.37 -40.38
C THR A 746 -38.98 16.89 -40.45
N GLU A 747 -39.39 17.45 -41.59
CA GLU A 747 -39.65 18.89 -41.72
C GLU A 747 -40.86 19.29 -40.87
N LEU A 748 -41.87 18.43 -40.81
CA LEU A 748 -43.03 18.56 -39.91
C LEU A 748 -42.61 18.48 -38.44
N GLU A 749 -41.74 17.55 -38.02
CA GLU A 749 -41.30 17.46 -36.62
C GLU A 749 -40.48 18.68 -36.15
N MET A 750 -39.59 19.20 -37.00
CA MET A 750 -38.82 20.41 -36.67
C MET A 750 -39.72 21.66 -36.65
N ASP A 751 -40.68 21.76 -37.56
CA ASP A 751 -41.62 22.87 -37.63
C ASP A 751 -42.69 22.79 -36.51
N HIS A 752 -43.03 21.60 -36.02
CA HIS A 752 -43.93 21.44 -34.87
C HIS A 752 -43.30 21.85 -33.54
N LEU A 753 -41.99 21.59 -33.32
CA LEU A 753 -41.27 22.06 -32.12
C LEU A 753 -41.03 23.57 -32.14
N SER A 754 -40.83 24.16 -33.32
CA SER A 754 -40.64 25.60 -33.50
C SER A 754 -41.98 26.38 -33.48
N GLN A 755 -43.05 25.87 -34.09
CA GLN A 755 -44.38 26.50 -34.11
C GLN A 755 -45.16 26.32 -32.79
N ARG A 756 -45.02 25.20 -32.07
CA ARG A 756 -45.73 25.02 -30.79
C ARG A 756 -45.12 25.80 -29.62
N GLN A 757 -43.94 26.41 -29.80
CA GLN A 757 -43.38 27.38 -28.86
C GLN A 757 -44.20 28.68 -28.76
N HIS A 758 -45.19 28.93 -29.63
CA HIS A 758 -45.99 30.15 -29.62
C HIS A 758 -46.81 30.42 -28.34
N LYS A 759 -46.93 29.45 -27.41
CA LYS A 759 -47.63 29.64 -26.12
C LYS A 759 -46.69 30.06 -24.97
N TYR A 760 -45.38 30.04 -25.17
CA TYR A 760 -44.37 30.51 -24.22
C TYR A 760 -43.62 31.70 -24.82
N SER A 761 -43.48 32.79 -24.05
CA SER A 761 -42.85 34.05 -24.51
C SER A 761 -41.54 33.79 -25.29
N PRO A 762 -41.49 34.06 -26.62
CA PRO A 762 -40.42 33.61 -27.51
C PRO A 762 -39.01 34.09 -27.13
N ASP A 763 -38.93 35.18 -26.37
CA ASP A 763 -37.68 35.84 -25.97
C ASP A 763 -37.03 35.24 -24.71
N ARG A 764 -37.79 34.52 -23.86
CA ARG A 764 -37.26 34.09 -22.54
C ARG A 764 -36.36 32.86 -22.58
N ASN A 765 -36.55 31.98 -23.57
CA ASN A 765 -35.96 30.63 -23.59
C ASN A 765 -34.85 30.44 -24.63
N ARG A 766 -34.56 31.45 -25.48
CA ARG A 766 -33.42 31.46 -26.43
C ARG A 766 -32.19 32.16 -25.85
N ARG A 767 -31.86 31.82 -24.60
CA ARG A 767 -30.72 32.40 -23.87
C ARG A 767 -30.22 31.42 -22.83
N ARG A 768 -29.02 31.67 -22.29
CA ARG A 768 -28.50 30.90 -21.15
C ARG A 768 -29.42 31.08 -19.93
N PRO A 769 -29.72 30.01 -19.17
CA PRO A 769 -30.54 30.11 -17.98
C PRO A 769 -29.84 30.99 -16.94
N ASP A 770 -30.57 31.92 -16.35
CA ASP A 770 -30.10 32.70 -15.19
C ASP A 770 -30.20 31.82 -13.94
N LEU A 771 -29.16 30.99 -13.73
CA LEU A 771 -29.10 30.05 -12.61
C LEU A 771 -29.19 30.75 -11.26
N ARG A 772 -28.70 31.99 -11.15
CA ARG A 772 -28.79 32.77 -9.91
C ARG A 772 -30.25 33.09 -9.61
N LYS A 773 -30.97 33.62 -10.59
CA LYS A 773 -32.39 33.93 -10.43
C LYS A 773 -33.21 32.68 -10.12
N ILE A 774 -32.96 31.58 -10.83
CA ILE A 774 -33.66 30.30 -10.59
C ILE A 774 -33.42 29.80 -9.17
N VAL A 775 -32.18 29.80 -8.69
CA VAL A 775 -31.86 29.43 -7.30
C VAL A 775 -32.53 30.40 -6.32
N ASP A 776 -32.41 31.71 -6.54
CA ASP A 776 -33.03 32.68 -5.66
C ASP A 776 -34.57 32.52 -5.62
N ASP A 777 -35.22 32.23 -6.74
CA ASP A 777 -36.67 32.00 -6.83
C ASP A 777 -37.11 30.74 -6.06
N ILE A 778 -36.39 29.63 -6.20
CA ILE A 778 -36.65 28.38 -5.44
C ILE A 778 -36.46 28.60 -3.93
N PHE A 779 -35.44 29.36 -3.53
CA PHE A 779 -35.10 29.58 -2.13
C PHE A 779 -35.84 30.76 -1.46
N LYS A 780 -36.59 31.56 -2.24
CA LYS A 780 -37.48 32.63 -1.74
C LYS A 780 -38.68 32.08 -0.98
N HIS A 781 -39.09 30.85 -1.28
CA HIS A 781 -40.12 30.13 -0.54
C HIS A 781 -39.63 29.82 0.90
N GLY A 782 -40.53 29.45 1.80
CA GLY A 782 -40.40 29.62 3.26
C GLY A 782 -39.01 29.28 3.82
N VAL A 783 -38.52 30.07 4.79
CA VAL A 783 -37.13 30.00 5.33
C VAL A 783 -36.73 28.60 5.83
N GLU A 784 -37.73 27.78 6.19
CA GLU A 784 -37.56 26.44 6.75
C GLU A 784 -37.64 25.30 5.71
N GLU A 785 -37.96 25.61 4.45
CA GLU A 785 -38.06 24.60 3.40
C GLU A 785 -36.71 23.94 3.11
N ARG A 786 -36.76 22.62 2.95
CA ARG A 786 -35.63 21.75 2.61
C ARG A 786 -35.61 21.57 1.11
N VAL A 787 -34.49 21.95 0.52
CA VAL A 787 -34.33 21.95 -0.94
C VAL A 787 -33.38 20.84 -1.36
N ALA A 788 -33.80 20.00 -2.29
CA ALA A 788 -32.89 19.10 -3.01
C ALA A 788 -32.43 19.78 -4.31
N VAL A 789 -31.13 19.76 -4.59
CA VAL A 789 -30.57 20.27 -5.84
C VAL A 789 -29.73 19.18 -6.50
N LEU A 790 -30.09 18.82 -7.73
CA LEU A 790 -29.37 17.86 -8.55
C LEU A 790 -28.90 18.55 -9.82
N VAL A 791 -27.64 18.34 -10.18
CA VAL A 791 -27.08 18.87 -11.43
C VAL A 791 -26.30 17.81 -12.20
N CYS A 792 -26.48 17.77 -13.51
CA CYS A 792 -25.66 17.00 -14.44
C CYS A 792 -25.46 17.80 -15.72
N GLY A 793 -24.22 18.22 -15.99
CA GLY A 793 -23.92 19.08 -17.13
C GLY A 793 -22.44 19.50 -17.19
N PRO A 794 -22.11 20.51 -18.00
CA PRO A 794 -20.75 21.05 -18.06
C PRO A 794 -20.24 21.52 -16.69
N GLU A 795 -18.95 21.34 -16.41
CA GLU A 795 -18.35 21.70 -15.11
C GLU A 795 -18.64 23.15 -14.70
N GLY A 796 -18.54 24.09 -15.64
CA GLY A 796 -18.85 25.51 -15.40
C GLY A 796 -20.28 25.74 -14.88
N MET A 797 -21.27 25.03 -15.42
CA MET A 797 -22.67 25.11 -14.98
C MET A 797 -22.84 24.55 -13.57
N ALA A 798 -22.23 23.41 -13.28
CA ALA A 798 -22.29 22.80 -11.95
C ALA A 798 -21.59 23.66 -10.88
N HIS A 799 -20.43 24.25 -11.19
CA HIS A 799 -19.72 25.16 -10.29
C HIS A 799 -20.50 26.44 -10.02
N GLU A 800 -21.09 27.03 -11.06
CA GLU A 800 -21.90 28.24 -10.93
C GLU A 800 -23.13 27.99 -10.05
N LEU A 801 -23.86 26.91 -10.33
CA LEU A 801 -25.02 26.50 -9.52
C LEU A 801 -24.61 26.23 -8.06
N ARG A 802 -23.50 25.51 -7.83
CA ARG A 802 -22.97 25.25 -6.49
C ARG A 802 -22.65 26.56 -5.77
N ARG A 803 -22.03 27.53 -6.45
CA ARG A 803 -21.70 28.83 -5.86
C ARG A 803 -22.95 29.58 -5.39
N TYR A 804 -24.00 29.61 -6.21
CA TYR A 804 -25.26 30.29 -5.86
C TYR A 804 -25.99 29.59 -4.71
N VAL A 805 -26.13 28.27 -4.76
CA VAL A 805 -26.72 27.48 -3.67
C VAL A 805 -25.93 27.64 -2.37
N GLY A 806 -24.59 27.69 -2.45
CA GLY A 806 -23.73 27.91 -1.29
C GLY A 806 -23.98 29.23 -0.55
N THR A 807 -24.49 30.27 -1.22
CA THR A 807 -24.89 31.52 -0.55
C THR A 807 -26.07 31.30 0.40
N TRP A 808 -27.02 30.45 0.01
CA TRP A 808 -28.19 30.09 0.80
C TRP A 808 -27.85 29.11 1.93
N VAL A 809 -26.91 28.19 1.69
CA VAL A 809 -26.40 27.30 2.75
C VAL A 809 -25.74 28.10 3.87
N ARG A 810 -24.93 29.12 3.54
CA ARG A 810 -24.33 30.03 4.53
C ARG A 810 -25.37 30.87 5.29
N LYS A 811 -26.53 31.16 4.67
CA LYS A 811 -27.69 31.77 5.34
C LYS A 811 -28.48 30.77 6.23
N GLY A 812 -28.00 29.54 6.36
CA GLY A 812 -28.54 28.52 7.26
C GLY A 812 -29.57 27.58 6.62
N ARG A 813 -29.85 27.70 5.31
CA ARG A 813 -30.80 26.84 4.59
C ARG A 813 -30.38 25.36 4.63
N LYS A 814 -31.36 24.45 4.66
CA LYS A 814 -31.13 23.00 4.58
C LYS A 814 -31.17 22.57 3.12
N VAL A 815 -30.03 22.14 2.60
CA VAL A 815 -29.89 21.74 1.20
C VAL A 815 -29.28 20.36 1.11
N TRP A 816 -29.89 19.49 0.30
CA TRP A 816 -29.24 18.28 -0.20
C TRP A 816 -28.73 18.56 -1.61
N TRP A 817 -27.45 18.29 -1.85
CA TRP A 817 -26.77 18.61 -3.11
C TRP A 817 -26.18 17.35 -3.72
N HIS A 818 -26.45 17.13 -4.99
CA HIS A 818 -25.82 16.09 -5.80
C HIS A 818 -25.34 16.68 -7.13
N ASN A 819 -24.07 16.43 -7.46
CA ASN A 819 -23.50 16.75 -8.76
C ASN A 819 -23.10 15.44 -9.43
N GLU A 820 -23.78 15.09 -10.50
CA GLU A 820 -23.46 13.92 -11.33
C GLU A 820 -22.50 14.35 -12.45
N SER A 821 -21.28 13.85 -12.41
CA SER A 821 -20.25 14.16 -13.42
C SER A 821 -19.34 12.96 -13.66
N PHE A 822 -19.06 12.67 -14.94
CA PHE A 822 -18.10 11.64 -15.36
C PHE A 822 -16.74 12.22 -15.80
N SER A 823 -16.41 13.45 -15.39
CA SER A 823 -15.06 13.99 -15.59
C SER A 823 -14.13 13.42 -14.52
N TRP A 824 -13.47 12.31 -14.83
CA TRP A 824 -12.45 11.75 -13.94
C TRP A 824 -11.13 12.47 -14.05
#